data_AF-A0A2K9PV54-F1
#
_entry.id   AF-A0A2K9PV54-F1
#
_cell.length_a   1.000
_cell.length_b   1.000
_cell.length_c   1.000
_cell.angle_alpha   90.00
_cell.angle_beta   90.00
_cell.angle_gamma   90.00
#
_symmetry.space_group_name_H-M   'P 1'
#
loop_
_entity.id
_entity.type
_entity.pdbx_description
1 polymer ?
#
loop_
_entity_poly.entity_id
_entity_poly.type
_entity_poly.pdbx_seq_one_letter_code
_entity_poly.pdbx_strand_id
1 'polypeptide(L)'
;MREAFSQCSNLKGHATDTPNLSKVTNMEGMFRNAENFNQDLGAWNVSNVTNMSYMFDGASSFNQDLSAWDVSKVTDMSWMFSRAKSFNQPLNWEEKVAKVTNMSYMFSQATNFDQNISAWNVSKVTDMTLMFADAESFNQDISTWNVSNVTFMGGMFSRATSFNQNISAWNVSNVTNTDGMFLEATSFNQDISTWNVSNVISMQSMFLRAESFNQDISAWNVSNVIYMDFIFQGVTLSTKNYDALLKEWSSLALQNGVKFHGGNSSFCKASDDRAKIIADFNWTIIDNGENCHLNDDFNSAILVDEFPYTNTQNAQFATGDFLACGNSPNLLTDGLWYAFKGTNSDIKVTVSANWAMQTGIYTLDANNKLQCETTMDNKTNPKAILNIAQSDPNKTYYLNIGNDSHSSVPDVFNVLIESKDHPFNDDFNTAILVDDFPYTNAQNAQFATGDFFACGDSPNLLTDGLWYAFKGTSNNIKVTVSANWAMQAGIFTLDANNELQCETTMDNKTNPKAILNIAQSDPNKTYYLNIGNDSHSSVPDVFNVLIESSIGPGIGPSIQSRNLFSSPNINSNEISVYPNPTNNKLFVTSKQPIDHITIYSIHGALIGEVNNDVIDVSLLANGMYLLKIKTNTGTTTKRFIKK
;
A
#
# COMPACT_ATOMS: atom_id res chain seq x y z
N MET A 1 -57.99 -28.35 1.41
CA MET A 1 -57.16 -28.38 2.62
C MET A 1 -56.67 -26.98 3.00
N ARG A 2 -57.13 -25.93 2.33
CA ARG A 2 -56.82 -24.53 2.63
C ARG A 2 -57.02 -24.20 4.12
N GLU A 3 -55.97 -23.67 4.75
CA GLU A 3 -55.88 -23.22 6.14
C GLU A 3 -56.25 -24.29 7.19
N ALA A 4 -56.29 -25.57 6.79
CA ALA A 4 -56.63 -26.66 7.71
C ALA A 4 -55.47 -26.92 8.65
N PHE A 5 -55.63 -26.64 9.94
CA PHE A 5 -54.60 -26.63 11.01
C PHE A 5 -53.78 -25.34 11.12
N SER A 6 -54.17 -24.28 10.42
CA SER A 6 -53.60 -22.95 10.60
C SER A 6 -53.74 -22.49 12.05
N GLN A 7 -52.69 -21.89 12.59
CA GLN A 7 -52.53 -21.41 13.96
C GLN A 7 -52.65 -22.48 15.05
N CYS A 8 -52.64 -23.77 14.70
CA CYS A 8 -52.61 -24.85 15.67
C CYS A 8 -51.20 -25.02 16.24
N SER A 9 -50.70 -24.03 17.00
CA SER A 9 -49.32 -23.96 17.49
C SER A 9 -48.90 -25.17 18.34
N ASN A 10 -49.86 -25.84 19.00
CA ASN A 10 -49.63 -27.05 19.80
C ASN A 10 -49.82 -28.37 19.03
N LEU A 11 -50.09 -28.34 17.72
CA LEU A 11 -50.26 -29.54 16.91
C LEU A 11 -48.91 -30.26 16.79
N LYS A 12 -48.83 -31.49 17.30
CA LYS A 12 -47.62 -32.34 17.18
C LYS A 12 -47.67 -33.27 15.97
N GLY A 13 -48.87 -33.62 15.54
CA GLY A 13 -49.13 -34.64 14.51
C GLY A 13 -48.86 -36.06 15.02
N HIS A 14 -49.93 -36.84 15.16
CA HIS A 14 -49.90 -38.23 15.63
C HIS A 14 -50.63 -39.18 14.67
N ALA A 15 -50.96 -38.73 13.46
CA ALA A 15 -51.70 -39.57 12.52
C ALA A 15 -50.84 -40.74 12.05
N THR A 16 -51.38 -41.96 12.09
CA THR A 16 -50.68 -43.19 11.67
C THR A 16 -51.06 -43.64 10.26
N ASP A 17 -52.01 -42.94 9.64
CA ASP A 17 -52.57 -43.23 8.32
C ASP A 17 -52.16 -42.17 7.29
N THR A 18 -52.24 -42.54 6.01
CA THR A 18 -52.02 -41.61 4.89
C THR A 18 -53.37 -41.09 4.39
N PRO A 19 -53.62 -39.77 4.40
CA PRO A 19 -54.90 -39.21 3.96
C PRO A 19 -55.09 -39.39 2.45
N ASN A 20 -56.34 -39.59 2.02
CA ASN A 20 -56.68 -39.58 0.59
C ASN A 20 -56.80 -38.14 0.08
N LEU A 21 -55.77 -37.68 -0.63
CA LEU A 21 -55.66 -36.33 -1.19
C LEU A 21 -56.00 -36.25 -2.68
N SER A 22 -56.55 -37.32 -3.27
CA SER A 22 -56.78 -37.41 -4.73
C SER A 22 -57.64 -36.29 -5.33
N LYS A 23 -58.48 -35.62 -4.53
CA LYS A 23 -59.33 -34.49 -4.96
C LYS A 23 -58.84 -33.13 -4.46
N VAL A 24 -57.72 -33.08 -3.74
CA VAL A 24 -57.20 -31.84 -3.15
C VAL A 24 -56.34 -31.12 -4.19
N THR A 25 -56.74 -29.90 -4.52
CA THR A 25 -55.99 -29.00 -5.42
C THR A 25 -55.37 -27.81 -4.68
N ASN A 26 -55.88 -27.46 -3.50
CA ASN A 26 -55.42 -26.32 -2.71
C ASN A 26 -55.07 -26.74 -1.27
N MET A 27 -53.81 -26.52 -0.90
CA MET A 27 -53.20 -26.72 0.42
C MET A 27 -52.64 -25.42 1.03
N GLU A 28 -53.09 -24.27 0.52
CA GLU A 28 -52.69 -22.94 0.99
C GLU A 28 -52.81 -22.86 2.51
N GLY A 29 -51.73 -22.47 3.19
CA GLY A 29 -51.74 -22.18 4.62
C GLY A 29 -52.10 -23.36 5.55
N MET A 30 -52.07 -24.60 5.06
CA MET A 30 -52.53 -25.76 5.85
C MET A 30 -51.88 -25.80 7.25
N PHE A 31 -50.56 -25.78 7.35
CA PHE A 31 -49.84 -25.79 8.62
C PHE A 31 -49.28 -24.42 9.02
N ARG A 32 -49.91 -23.34 8.54
CA ARG A 32 -49.45 -21.98 8.85
C ARG A 32 -49.46 -21.72 10.36
N ASN A 33 -48.35 -21.25 10.92
CA ASN A 33 -48.12 -21.02 12.35
C ASN A 33 -48.43 -22.26 13.23
N ALA A 34 -48.31 -23.48 12.69
CA ALA A 34 -48.34 -24.71 13.47
C ALA A 34 -46.94 -24.96 14.08
N GLU A 35 -46.54 -24.10 15.02
CA GLU A 35 -45.16 -23.97 15.51
C GLU A 35 -44.50 -25.29 15.97
N ASN A 36 -45.25 -26.18 16.63
CA ASN A 36 -44.76 -27.48 17.12
C ASN A 36 -44.96 -28.65 16.14
N PHE A 37 -45.48 -28.40 14.94
CA PHE A 37 -45.79 -29.45 13.97
C PHE A 37 -44.51 -29.96 13.30
N ASN A 38 -44.30 -31.28 13.37
CA ASN A 38 -43.16 -31.94 12.74
C ASN A 38 -43.47 -33.41 12.38
N GLN A 39 -44.72 -33.72 12.06
CA GLN A 39 -45.11 -35.08 11.68
C GLN A 39 -44.66 -35.39 10.25
N ASP A 40 -44.16 -36.60 10.03
CA ASP A 40 -43.78 -37.12 8.70
C ASP A 40 -44.96 -37.07 7.71
N LEU A 41 -44.71 -36.44 6.55
CA LEU A 41 -45.65 -36.29 5.44
C LEU A 41 -45.13 -36.90 4.12
N GLY A 42 -43.99 -37.60 4.15
CA GLY A 42 -43.33 -38.09 2.93
C GLY A 42 -44.22 -39.03 2.09
N ALA A 43 -45.12 -39.77 2.74
CA ALA A 43 -46.06 -40.67 2.08
C ALA A 43 -47.29 -39.98 1.44
N TRP A 44 -47.46 -38.67 1.60
CA TRP A 44 -48.63 -37.96 1.08
C TRP A 44 -48.58 -37.83 -0.44
N ASN A 45 -49.67 -38.21 -1.12
CA ASN A 45 -49.80 -37.99 -2.56
C ASN A 45 -50.36 -36.58 -2.84
N VAL A 46 -49.46 -35.66 -3.22
CA VAL A 46 -49.80 -34.26 -3.52
C VAL A 46 -49.86 -33.94 -5.04
N SER A 47 -49.85 -34.95 -5.91
CA SER A 47 -49.76 -34.81 -7.39
C SER A 47 -50.90 -34.05 -8.07
N ASN A 48 -51.98 -33.73 -7.36
CA ASN A 48 -53.11 -32.92 -7.85
C ASN A 48 -53.13 -31.49 -7.30
N VAL A 49 -52.22 -31.17 -6.37
CA VAL A 49 -52.15 -29.85 -5.73
C VAL A 49 -51.54 -28.84 -6.70
N THR A 50 -52.20 -27.68 -6.82
CA THR A 50 -51.78 -26.57 -7.69
C THR A 50 -51.34 -25.33 -6.90
N ASN A 51 -51.74 -25.21 -5.63
CA ASN A 51 -51.38 -24.12 -4.73
C ASN A 51 -50.90 -24.67 -3.37
N MET A 52 -49.66 -24.34 -3.02
CA MET A 52 -49.00 -24.66 -1.73
C MET A 52 -48.52 -23.39 -0.99
N SER A 53 -49.02 -22.21 -1.37
CA SER A 53 -48.64 -20.95 -0.73
C SER A 53 -48.89 -21.00 0.78
N TYR A 54 -47.99 -20.42 1.58
CA TYR A 54 -48.06 -20.41 3.06
C TYR A 54 -48.13 -21.79 3.77
N MET A 55 -47.98 -22.92 3.07
CA MET A 55 -48.33 -24.24 3.63
C MET A 55 -47.64 -24.55 4.97
N PHE A 56 -46.37 -24.16 5.14
CA PHE A 56 -45.60 -24.29 6.38
C PHE A 56 -45.12 -22.94 6.92
N ASP A 57 -45.75 -21.83 6.53
CA ASP A 57 -45.37 -20.48 6.98
C ASP A 57 -45.47 -20.39 8.52
N GLY A 58 -44.37 -20.21 9.22
CA GLY A 58 -44.32 -20.16 10.69
C GLY A 58 -44.41 -21.52 11.40
N ALA A 59 -44.35 -22.64 10.66
CA ALA A 59 -44.19 -23.98 11.25
C ALA A 59 -42.73 -24.19 11.72
N SER A 60 -42.31 -23.45 12.74
CA SER A 60 -40.90 -23.27 13.12
C SER A 60 -40.15 -24.57 13.44
N SER A 61 -40.83 -25.61 13.91
CA SER A 61 -40.24 -26.91 14.24
C SER A 61 -40.25 -27.92 13.08
N PHE A 62 -40.90 -27.59 11.96
CA PHE A 62 -41.07 -28.51 10.84
C PHE A 62 -39.73 -28.77 10.13
N ASN A 63 -39.35 -30.05 10.01
CA ASN A 63 -38.11 -30.49 9.39
C ASN A 63 -38.24 -31.94 8.86
N GLN A 64 -39.29 -32.23 8.11
CA GLN A 64 -39.57 -33.56 7.55
C GLN A 64 -39.21 -33.65 6.07
N ASP A 65 -38.87 -34.86 5.63
CA ASP A 65 -38.49 -35.15 4.25
C ASP A 65 -39.69 -35.05 3.31
N LEU A 66 -39.58 -34.18 2.31
CA LEU A 66 -40.59 -33.93 1.28
C LEU A 66 -40.11 -34.32 -0.13
N SER A 67 -38.98 -35.02 -0.23
CA SER A 67 -38.33 -35.34 -1.51
C SER A 67 -39.17 -36.23 -2.43
N ALA A 68 -40.03 -37.07 -1.84
CA ALA A 68 -40.94 -37.94 -2.56
C ALA A 68 -42.14 -37.22 -3.18
N TRP A 69 -42.41 -35.96 -2.81
CA TRP A 69 -43.59 -35.25 -3.30
C TRP A 69 -43.52 -34.97 -4.81
N ASP A 70 -44.66 -35.13 -5.48
CA ASP A 70 -44.86 -34.70 -6.87
C ASP A 70 -45.52 -33.31 -6.88
N VAL A 71 -44.69 -32.28 -7.02
CA VAL A 71 -45.11 -30.87 -7.08
C VAL A 71 -45.30 -30.36 -8.52
N SER A 72 -45.31 -31.26 -9.54
CA SER A 72 -45.31 -30.91 -10.97
C SER A 72 -46.53 -30.15 -11.49
N LYS A 73 -47.57 -29.96 -10.66
CA LYS A 73 -48.75 -29.15 -10.96
C LYS A 73 -48.83 -27.86 -10.13
N VAL A 74 -47.93 -27.68 -9.16
CA VAL A 74 -47.91 -26.48 -8.32
C VAL A 74 -47.50 -25.28 -9.16
N THR A 75 -48.24 -24.19 -9.01
CA THR A 75 -48.03 -22.92 -9.72
C THR A 75 -47.62 -21.79 -8.77
N ASP A 76 -47.90 -21.94 -7.47
CA ASP A 76 -47.64 -20.97 -6.42
C ASP A 76 -47.07 -21.68 -5.18
N MET A 77 -45.82 -21.30 -4.83
CA MET A 77 -45.10 -21.74 -3.62
C MET A 77 -44.73 -20.55 -2.73
N SER A 78 -45.38 -19.39 -2.93
CA SER A 78 -45.09 -18.20 -2.15
C SER A 78 -45.26 -18.45 -0.65
N TRP A 79 -44.31 -17.99 0.16
CA TRP A 79 -44.29 -18.18 1.62
C TRP A 79 -44.28 -19.64 2.11
N MET A 80 -44.10 -20.65 1.25
CA MET A 80 -44.34 -22.06 1.62
C MET A 80 -43.56 -22.51 2.87
N PHE A 81 -42.28 -22.14 2.99
CA PHE A 81 -41.40 -22.43 4.14
C PHE A 81 -40.97 -21.15 4.88
N SER A 82 -41.69 -20.04 4.69
CA SER A 82 -41.39 -18.80 5.41
C SER A 82 -41.41 -19.07 6.93
N ARG A 83 -40.41 -18.60 7.67
CA ARG A 83 -40.29 -18.77 9.13
C ARG A 83 -40.28 -20.23 9.61
N ALA A 84 -40.08 -21.21 8.72
CA ALA A 84 -39.86 -22.62 9.07
C ALA A 84 -38.40 -22.83 9.50
N LYS A 85 -38.03 -22.22 10.64
CA LYS A 85 -36.63 -22.06 11.09
C LYS A 85 -35.83 -23.35 11.12
N SER A 86 -36.45 -24.48 11.47
CA SER A 86 -35.77 -25.78 11.57
C SER A 86 -35.63 -26.53 10.25
N PHE A 87 -36.32 -26.09 9.19
CA PHE A 87 -36.40 -26.83 7.94
C PHE A 87 -35.06 -26.83 7.19
N ASN A 88 -34.49 -28.01 6.98
CA ASN A 88 -33.24 -28.21 6.24
C ASN A 88 -33.19 -29.61 5.59
N GLN A 89 -34.34 -30.11 5.09
CA GLN A 89 -34.40 -31.40 4.39
C GLN A 89 -34.24 -31.24 2.87
N PRO A 90 -33.55 -32.17 2.19
CA PRO A 90 -33.41 -32.13 0.75
C PRO A 90 -34.77 -32.24 0.07
N LEU A 91 -35.01 -31.36 -0.91
CA LEU A 91 -36.29 -31.34 -1.62
C LEU A 91 -36.28 -32.19 -2.89
N ASN A 92 -35.15 -32.35 -3.60
CA ASN A 92 -35.03 -33.19 -4.83
C ASN A 92 -36.20 -32.99 -5.83
N TRP A 93 -36.66 -31.75 -5.99
CA TRP A 93 -37.81 -31.43 -6.83
C TRP A 93 -37.45 -31.13 -8.28
N GLU A 94 -36.21 -30.76 -8.60
CA GLU A 94 -35.69 -30.65 -9.99
C GLU A 94 -36.71 -30.10 -11.02
N GLU A 95 -37.12 -30.91 -11.99
CA GLU A 95 -38.11 -30.55 -13.02
C GLU A 95 -39.56 -30.40 -12.51
N LYS A 96 -39.86 -30.85 -11.28
CA LYS A 96 -41.19 -30.76 -10.68
C LYS A 96 -41.57 -29.31 -10.33
N VAL A 97 -40.61 -28.38 -10.21
CA VAL A 97 -40.93 -26.95 -10.00
C VAL A 97 -41.11 -26.16 -11.31
N ALA A 98 -41.02 -26.80 -12.48
CA ALA A 98 -41.05 -26.14 -13.80
C ALA A 98 -42.36 -25.41 -14.16
N LYS A 99 -43.42 -25.54 -13.35
CA LYS A 99 -44.69 -24.79 -13.51
C LYS A 99 -44.88 -23.68 -12.49
N VAL A 100 -44.01 -23.57 -11.51
CA VAL A 100 -44.10 -22.53 -10.48
C VAL A 100 -43.83 -21.18 -11.12
N THR A 101 -44.70 -20.22 -10.82
CA THR A 101 -44.62 -18.84 -11.34
C THR A 101 -44.32 -17.82 -10.24
N ASN A 102 -44.58 -18.18 -8.98
CA ASN A 102 -44.35 -17.35 -7.80
C ASN A 102 -43.62 -18.16 -6.70
N MET A 103 -42.42 -17.69 -6.34
CA MET A 103 -41.60 -18.21 -5.23
C MET A 103 -41.29 -17.12 -4.19
N SER A 104 -42.02 -16.00 -4.21
CA SER A 104 -41.82 -14.91 -3.25
C SER A 104 -41.90 -15.41 -1.81
N TYR A 105 -40.95 -14.97 -0.97
CA TYR A 105 -40.85 -15.34 0.45
C TYR A 105 -40.71 -16.84 0.75
N MET A 106 -40.48 -17.72 -0.24
CA MET A 106 -40.58 -19.18 -0.06
C MET A 106 -39.74 -19.71 1.11
N PHE A 107 -38.51 -19.20 1.29
CA PHE A 107 -37.59 -19.56 2.37
C PHE A 107 -37.25 -18.36 3.28
N SER A 108 -38.07 -17.32 3.29
CA SER A 108 -37.80 -16.14 4.13
C SER A 108 -37.77 -16.55 5.61
N GLN A 109 -36.73 -16.18 6.37
CA GLN A 109 -36.52 -16.56 7.78
C GLN A 109 -36.46 -18.08 8.03
N ALA A 110 -36.20 -18.90 7.00
CA ALA A 110 -35.84 -20.30 7.17
C ALA A 110 -34.34 -20.39 7.51
N THR A 111 -33.98 -19.96 8.72
CA THR A 111 -32.59 -19.67 9.12
C THR A 111 -31.61 -20.83 8.93
N ASN A 112 -32.08 -22.09 9.03
CA ASN A 112 -31.23 -23.28 8.89
C ASN A 112 -31.19 -23.86 7.46
N PHE A 113 -31.97 -23.34 6.52
CA PHE A 113 -32.08 -23.94 5.19
C PHE A 113 -30.82 -23.70 4.36
N ASP A 114 -30.15 -24.79 3.96
CA ASP A 114 -28.94 -24.75 3.11
C ASP A 114 -28.89 -26.00 2.19
N GLN A 115 -30.04 -26.43 1.67
CA GLN A 115 -30.13 -27.63 0.83
C GLN A 115 -29.93 -27.32 -0.64
N ASN A 116 -29.26 -28.22 -1.35
CA ASN A 116 -28.96 -28.06 -2.78
C ASN A 116 -30.25 -27.97 -3.61
N ILE A 117 -30.41 -26.84 -4.30
CA ILE A 117 -31.51 -26.52 -5.20
C ILE A 117 -31.01 -26.08 -6.60
N SER A 118 -29.74 -26.33 -6.90
CA SER A 118 -29.08 -25.97 -8.18
C SER A 118 -29.81 -26.52 -9.41
N ALA A 119 -30.42 -27.70 -9.28
CA ALA A 119 -31.11 -28.41 -10.36
C ALA A 119 -32.58 -27.98 -10.56
N TRP A 120 -33.07 -26.98 -9.84
CA TRP A 120 -34.46 -26.52 -9.98
C TRP A 120 -34.69 -25.80 -11.30
N ASN A 121 -35.75 -26.19 -12.01
CA ASN A 121 -36.19 -25.48 -13.20
C ASN A 121 -37.05 -24.26 -12.83
N VAL A 122 -36.41 -23.11 -12.62
CA VAL A 122 -37.07 -21.84 -12.26
C VAL A 122 -37.44 -20.97 -13.47
N SER A 123 -37.37 -21.50 -14.70
CA SER A 123 -37.51 -20.73 -15.94
C SER A 123 -38.87 -20.05 -16.15
N LYS A 124 -39.90 -20.42 -15.40
CA LYS A 124 -41.24 -19.78 -15.43
C LYS A 124 -41.53 -18.86 -14.25
N VAL A 125 -40.62 -18.78 -13.28
CA VAL A 125 -40.79 -17.92 -12.12
C VAL A 125 -40.69 -16.47 -12.56
N THR A 126 -41.64 -15.65 -12.11
CA THR A 126 -41.72 -14.22 -12.41
C THR A 126 -41.47 -13.36 -11.16
N ASP A 127 -41.69 -13.93 -9.98
CA ASP A 127 -41.55 -13.26 -8.68
C ASP A 127 -40.70 -14.11 -7.71
N MET A 128 -39.56 -13.55 -7.30
CA MET A 128 -38.63 -14.09 -6.30
C MET A 128 -38.42 -13.12 -5.13
N THR A 129 -39.33 -12.14 -4.95
CA THR A 129 -39.22 -11.15 -3.87
C THR A 129 -39.02 -11.82 -2.52
N LEU A 130 -37.97 -11.43 -1.81
CA LEU A 130 -37.63 -11.88 -0.45
C LEU A 130 -37.50 -13.41 -0.29
N MET A 131 -37.25 -14.15 -1.39
CA MET A 131 -37.24 -15.63 -1.38
C MET A 131 -36.31 -16.23 -0.31
N PHE A 132 -35.13 -15.67 -0.11
CA PHE A 132 -34.13 -16.10 0.89
C PHE A 132 -33.85 -15.02 1.95
N ALA A 133 -34.76 -14.06 2.13
CA ALA A 133 -34.55 -13.00 3.12
C ALA A 133 -34.48 -13.60 4.54
N ASP A 134 -33.43 -13.31 5.31
CA ASP A 134 -33.14 -13.89 6.63
C ASP A 134 -32.89 -15.42 6.61
N ALA A 135 -32.61 -16.02 5.45
CA ALA A 135 -32.14 -17.40 5.37
C ALA A 135 -30.62 -17.44 5.70
N GLU A 136 -30.28 -17.17 6.96
CA GLU A 136 -28.90 -16.90 7.41
C GLU A 136 -27.86 -17.95 6.98
N SER A 137 -28.23 -19.24 6.95
CA SER A 137 -27.34 -20.35 6.57
C SER A 137 -27.23 -20.59 5.06
N PHE A 138 -28.12 -20.02 4.24
CA PHE A 138 -28.22 -20.37 2.82
C PHE A 138 -27.00 -19.90 2.03
N ASN A 139 -26.27 -20.83 1.41
CA ASN A 139 -25.12 -20.53 0.56
C ASN A 139 -24.93 -21.55 -0.58
N GLN A 140 -26.02 -22.14 -1.08
CA GLN A 140 -25.96 -23.14 -2.15
C GLN A 140 -25.81 -22.52 -3.54
N ASP A 141 -25.06 -23.21 -4.40
CA ASP A 141 -24.86 -22.80 -5.80
C ASP A 141 -26.19 -22.77 -6.57
N ILE A 142 -26.52 -21.58 -7.07
CA ILE A 142 -27.71 -21.29 -7.90
C ILE A 142 -27.31 -20.58 -9.20
N SER A 143 -26.03 -20.66 -9.59
CA SER A 143 -25.48 -20.06 -10.80
C SER A 143 -26.17 -20.55 -12.09
N THR A 144 -26.70 -21.78 -12.05
CA THR A 144 -27.36 -22.46 -13.18
C THR A 144 -28.82 -22.05 -13.39
N TRP A 145 -29.40 -21.26 -12.48
CA TRP A 145 -30.80 -20.86 -12.57
C TRP A 145 -31.08 -19.94 -13.75
N ASN A 146 -32.09 -20.29 -14.56
CA ASN A 146 -32.59 -19.41 -15.60
C ASN A 146 -33.60 -18.41 -15.02
N VAL A 147 -33.11 -17.23 -14.64
CA VAL A 147 -33.92 -16.13 -14.07
C VAL A 147 -34.43 -15.12 -15.11
N SER A 148 -34.32 -15.42 -16.41
CA SER A 148 -34.63 -14.45 -17.48
C SER A 148 -36.08 -13.96 -17.53
N ASN A 149 -37.03 -14.69 -16.91
CA ASN A 149 -38.44 -14.27 -16.83
C ASN A 149 -38.80 -13.56 -15.52
N VAL A 150 -37.86 -13.42 -14.58
CA VAL A 150 -38.12 -12.77 -13.30
C VAL A 150 -38.19 -11.26 -13.48
N THR A 151 -39.23 -10.64 -12.94
CA THR A 151 -39.44 -9.18 -12.97
C THR A 151 -39.29 -8.54 -11.59
N PHE A 152 -39.49 -9.31 -10.51
CA PHE A 152 -39.40 -8.87 -9.12
C PHE A 152 -38.37 -9.70 -8.34
N MET A 153 -37.28 -9.04 -7.88
CA MET A 153 -36.21 -9.64 -7.07
C MET A 153 -35.90 -8.86 -5.77
N GLY A 154 -36.72 -7.87 -5.43
CA GLY A 154 -36.53 -7.04 -4.24
C GLY A 154 -36.33 -7.91 -2.99
N GLY A 155 -35.26 -7.64 -2.24
CA GLY A 155 -34.95 -8.30 -0.98
C GLY A 155 -34.54 -9.77 -1.07
N MET A 156 -34.32 -10.34 -2.26
CA MET A 156 -34.16 -11.80 -2.44
C MET A 156 -33.15 -12.42 -1.44
N PHE A 157 -32.04 -11.76 -1.14
CA PHE A 157 -31.00 -12.19 -0.20
C PHE A 157 -30.81 -11.23 0.99
N SER A 158 -31.81 -10.40 1.31
CA SER A 158 -31.75 -9.49 2.46
C SER A 158 -31.45 -10.28 3.75
N ARG A 159 -30.39 -9.96 4.48
CA ARG A 159 -29.94 -10.64 5.71
C ARG A 159 -29.64 -12.13 5.53
N ALA A 160 -29.40 -12.59 4.31
CA ALA A 160 -28.82 -13.92 4.05
C ALA A 160 -27.30 -13.85 4.29
N THR A 161 -26.89 -13.78 5.56
CA THR A 161 -25.51 -13.42 5.96
C THR A 161 -24.42 -14.34 5.43
N SER A 162 -24.73 -15.61 5.13
CA SER A 162 -23.75 -16.57 4.59
C SER A 162 -23.68 -16.59 3.05
N PHE A 163 -24.62 -15.96 2.35
CA PHE A 163 -24.73 -16.08 0.90
C PHE A 163 -23.59 -15.34 0.18
N ASN A 164 -22.80 -16.07 -0.61
CA ASN A 164 -21.70 -15.52 -1.41
C ASN A 164 -21.45 -16.32 -2.70
N GLN A 165 -22.51 -16.85 -3.33
CA GLN A 165 -22.39 -17.67 -4.53
C GLN A 165 -22.35 -16.85 -5.81
N ASN A 166 -21.57 -17.32 -6.79
CA ASN A 166 -21.39 -16.62 -8.06
C ASN A 166 -22.68 -16.63 -8.89
N ILE A 167 -23.26 -15.45 -9.08
CA ILE A 167 -24.49 -15.22 -9.84
C ILE A 167 -24.26 -14.29 -11.04
N SER A 168 -23.01 -14.11 -11.48
CA SER A 168 -22.63 -13.29 -12.64
C SER A 168 -23.31 -13.72 -13.95
N ALA A 169 -23.66 -14.99 -14.07
CA ALA A 169 -24.29 -15.57 -15.26
C ALA A 169 -25.80 -15.31 -15.36
N TRP A 170 -26.43 -14.73 -14.33
CA TRP A 170 -27.85 -14.48 -14.31
C TRP A 170 -28.25 -13.39 -15.31
N ASN A 171 -29.28 -13.67 -16.12
CA ASN A 171 -29.89 -12.67 -16.99
C ASN A 171 -30.96 -11.90 -16.23
N VAL A 172 -30.60 -10.74 -15.68
CA VAL A 172 -31.49 -9.84 -14.93
C VAL A 172 -32.14 -8.75 -15.78
N SER A 173 -32.06 -8.84 -17.12
CA SER A 173 -32.50 -7.75 -18.01
C SER A 173 -33.99 -7.41 -17.96
N ASN A 174 -34.85 -8.29 -17.43
CA ASN A 174 -36.29 -8.03 -17.24
C ASN A 174 -36.65 -7.52 -15.83
N VAL A 175 -35.68 -7.42 -14.92
CA VAL A 175 -35.91 -6.99 -13.54
C VAL A 175 -36.08 -5.46 -13.50
N THR A 176 -37.11 -5.01 -12.79
CA THR A 176 -37.41 -3.58 -12.63
C THR A 176 -37.19 -3.07 -11.20
N ASN A 177 -37.15 -3.96 -10.21
CA ASN A 177 -36.95 -3.65 -8.80
C ASN A 177 -35.93 -4.63 -8.18
N THR A 178 -34.86 -4.07 -7.63
CA THR A 178 -33.81 -4.77 -6.87
C THR A 178 -33.64 -4.19 -5.45
N ASP A 179 -34.69 -3.55 -4.93
CA ASP A 179 -34.65 -2.89 -3.61
C ASP A 179 -34.22 -3.89 -2.53
N GLY A 180 -33.21 -3.52 -1.75
CA GLY A 180 -32.72 -4.34 -0.64
C GLY A 180 -32.24 -5.75 -1.01
N MET A 181 -31.96 -6.05 -2.30
CA MET A 181 -31.66 -7.42 -2.74
C MET A 181 -30.55 -8.10 -1.92
N PHE A 182 -29.53 -7.35 -1.50
CA PHE A 182 -28.42 -7.77 -0.64
C PHE A 182 -28.31 -6.95 0.66
N LEU A 183 -29.42 -6.36 1.11
CA LEU A 183 -29.49 -5.62 2.38
C LEU A 183 -28.93 -6.47 3.52
N GLU A 184 -27.88 -6.03 4.21
CA GLU A 184 -27.26 -6.76 5.34
C GLU A 184 -26.79 -8.20 4.98
N ALA A 185 -26.56 -8.51 3.70
CA ALA A 185 -25.92 -9.75 3.25
C ALA A 185 -24.39 -9.66 3.42
N THR A 186 -23.93 -9.74 4.67
CA THR A 186 -22.58 -9.35 5.09
C THR A 186 -21.43 -10.08 4.38
N SER A 187 -21.64 -11.33 3.92
CA SER A 187 -20.61 -12.10 3.20
C SER A 187 -20.59 -11.89 1.67
N PHE A 188 -21.59 -11.24 1.09
CA PHE A 188 -21.73 -11.18 -0.37
C PHE A 188 -20.69 -10.23 -1.01
N ASN A 189 -19.84 -10.77 -1.88
CA ASN A 189 -18.82 -10.01 -2.62
C ASN A 189 -18.52 -10.61 -4.00
N GLN A 190 -19.54 -11.14 -4.69
CA GLN A 190 -19.37 -11.74 -6.01
C GLN A 190 -19.47 -10.70 -7.11
N ASP A 191 -18.64 -10.85 -8.15
CA ASP A 191 -18.67 -10.00 -9.34
C ASP A 191 -20.01 -10.13 -10.06
N ILE A 192 -20.72 -9.00 -10.15
CA ILE A 192 -22.00 -8.84 -10.84
C ILE A 192 -21.94 -7.70 -11.86
N SER A 193 -20.73 -7.31 -12.28
CA SER A 193 -20.48 -6.27 -13.29
C SER A 193 -21.17 -6.55 -14.63
N THR A 194 -21.39 -7.84 -14.93
CA THR A 194 -22.01 -8.33 -16.18
C THR A 194 -23.53 -8.18 -16.22
N TRP A 195 -24.17 -7.84 -15.10
CA TRP A 195 -25.62 -7.71 -15.03
C TRP A 195 -26.14 -6.55 -15.87
N ASN A 196 -27.12 -6.83 -16.73
CA ASN A 196 -27.84 -5.78 -17.44
C ASN A 196 -28.96 -5.20 -16.57
N VAL A 197 -28.64 -4.10 -15.88
CA VAL A 197 -29.59 -3.37 -15.01
C VAL A 197 -30.32 -2.22 -15.70
N SER A 198 -30.27 -2.13 -17.04
CA SER A 198 -30.83 -0.98 -17.77
C SER A 198 -32.35 -0.80 -17.63
N ASN A 199 -33.09 -1.84 -17.23
CA ASN A 199 -34.53 -1.76 -16.96
C ASN A 199 -34.88 -1.54 -15.48
N VAL A 200 -33.88 -1.47 -14.59
CA VAL A 200 -34.10 -1.25 -13.16
C VAL A 200 -34.53 0.19 -12.91
N ILE A 201 -35.65 0.35 -12.21
CA ILE A 201 -36.23 1.65 -11.82
C ILE A 201 -35.86 1.97 -10.36
N SER A 202 -35.81 0.94 -9.51
CA SER A 202 -35.57 1.07 -8.08
C SER A 202 -34.53 0.05 -7.60
N MET A 203 -33.51 0.54 -6.90
CA MET A 203 -32.45 -0.25 -6.26
C MET A 203 -32.10 0.34 -4.88
N GLN A 204 -33.10 0.86 -4.17
CA GLN A 204 -32.92 1.45 -2.85
C GLN A 204 -32.36 0.42 -1.89
N SER A 205 -31.36 0.83 -1.09
CA SER A 205 -30.75 -0.01 -0.06
C SER A 205 -30.22 -1.36 -0.56
N MET A 206 -29.97 -1.52 -1.87
CA MET A 206 -29.63 -2.82 -2.48
C MET A 206 -28.43 -3.49 -1.78
N PHE A 207 -27.44 -2.72 -1.37
CA PHE A 207 -26.27 -3.17 -0.61
C PHE A 207 -26.14 -2.52 0.76
N LEU A 208 -27.20 -1.92 1.32
CA LEU A 208 -27.14 -1.29 2.65
C LEU A 208 -26.57 -2.31 3.66
N ARG A 209 -25.43 -1.99 4.27
CA ARG A 209 -24.68 -2.85 5.21
C ARG A 209 -24.26 -4.22 4.68
N ALA A 210 -24.07 -4.38 3.37
CA ALA A 210 -23.40 -5.55 2.78
C ALA A 210 -21.87 -5.39 2.95
N GLU A 211 -21.37 -5.59 4.17
CA GLU A 211 -20.02 -5.17 4.61
C GLU A 211 -18.87 -5.65 3.71
N SER A 212 -18.97 -6.84 3.13
CA SER A 212 -17.91 -7.39 2.26
C SER A 212 -17.94 -6.88 0.82
N PHE A 213 -19.00 -6.18 0.38
CA PHE A 213 -19.19 -5.84 -1.03
C PHE A 213 -18.20 -4.76 -1.50
N ASN A 214 -17.31 -5.12 -2.43
CA ASN A 214 -16.31 -4.23 -3.04
C ASN A 214 -16.04 -4.62 -4.51
N GLN A 215 -17.09 -4.78 -5.31
CA GLN A 215 -16.97 -5.12 -6.73
C GLN A 215 -17.09 -3.90 -7.63
N ASP A 216 -16.41 -3.94 -8.78
CA ASP A 216 -16.52 -2.91 -9.81
C ASP A 216 -17.83 -3.07 -10.59
N ILE A 217 -18.80 -2.22 -10.30
CA ILE A 217 -20.08 -2.16 -11.02
C ILE A 217 -20.21 -0.91 -11.90
N SER A 218 -19.09 -0.26 -12.24
CA SER A 218 -19.06 0.95 -13.06
C SER A 218 -19.73 0.76 -14.43
N ALA A 219 -19.68 -0.46 -14.97
CA ALA A 219 -20.31 -0.83 -16.25
C ALA A 219 -21.85 -0.85 -16.23
N TRP A 220 -22.49 -0.75 -15.07
CA TRP A 220 -23.95 -0.74 -14.96
C TRP A 220 -24.57 0.50 -15.60
N ASN A 221 -25.52 0.29 -16.51
CA ASN A 221 -26.33 1.38 -17.05
C ASN A 221 -27.48 1.72 -16.09
N VAL A 222 -27.30 2.78 -15.29
CA VAL A 222 -28.29 3.26 -14.30
C VAL A 222 -29.17 4.41 -14.82
N SER A 223 -29.22 4.64 -16.13
CA SER A 223 -29.94 5.77 -16.73
C SER A 223 -31.45 5.83 -16.43
N ASN A 224 -32.06 4.67 -16.11
CA ASN A 224 -33.49 4.56 -15.80
C ASN A 224 -33.79 4.54 -14.29
N VAL A 225 -32.77 4.58 -13.42
CA VAL A 225 -32.96 4.49 -11.98
C VAL A 225 -33.49 5.81 -11.44
N ILE A 226 -34.62 5.74 -10.73
CA ILE A 226 -35.27 6.87 -10.07
C ILE A 226 -34.98 6.85 -8.57
N TYR A 227 -34.94 5.65 -7.99
CA TYR A 227 -34.84 5.44 -6.55
C TYR A 227 -33.56 4.66 -6.22
N MET A 228 -32.56 5.35 -5.65
CA MET A 228 -31.22 4.81 -5.33
C MET A 228 -30.75 5.15 -3.90
N ASP A 229 -31.69 5.56 -3.04
CA ASP A 229 -31.42 5.95 -1.67
C ASP A 229 -30.70 4.82 -0.91
N PHE A 230 -29.67 5.18 -0.14
CA PHE A 230 -28.96 4.28 0.78
C PHE A 230 -28.28 3.06 0.14
N ILE A 231 -28.10 3.02 -1.19
CA ILE A 231 -27.58 1.85 -1.91
C ILE A 231 -26.31 1.24 -1.28
N PHE A 232 -25.33 2.06 -0.88
CA PHE A 232 -24.08 1.59 -0.24
C PHE A 232 -23.93 2.05 1.22
N GLN A 233 -24.98 2.52 1.89
CA GLN A 233 -24.82 2.96 3.29
C GLN A 233 -24.24 1.81 4.14
N GLY A 234 -23.16 2.07 4.90
CA GLY A 234 -22.46 1.03 5.66
C GLY A 234 -21.58 0.07 4.84
N VAL A 235 -21.39 0.34 3.55
CA VAL A 235 -20.43 -0.36 2.66
C VAL A 235 -19.24 0.56 2.37
N THR A 236 -18.07 -0.03 2.17
CA THR A 236 -16.85 0.68 1.73
C THR A 236 -16.38 0.09 0.41
N LEU A 237 -16.69 0.75 -0.70
CA LEU A 237 -16.03 0.45 -1.97
C LEU A 237 -14.59 0.99 -1.92
N SER A 238 -13.65 0.24 -2.50
CA SER A 238 -12.29 0.74 -2.72
C SER A 238 -12.32 2.02 -3.54
N THR A 239 -11.35 2.91 -3.33
CA THR A 239 -11.22 4.17 -4.07
C THR A 239 -11.19 3.93 -5.58
N LYS A 240 -10.54 2.85 -6.03
CA LYS A 240 -10.52 2.43 -7.44
C LYS A 240 -11.91 2.15 -8.00
N ASN A 241 -12.70 1.32 -7.31
CA ASN A 241 -14.04 0.96 -7.76
C ASN A 241 -15.00 2.16 -7.69
N TYR A 242 -14.87 2.99 -6.66
CA TYR A 242 -15.71 4.18 -6.53
C TYR A 242 -15.36 5.26 -7.56
N ASP A 243 -14.08 5.49 -7.85
CA ASP A 243 -13.63 6.38 -8.93
C ASP A 243 -14.14 5.88 -10.29
N ALA A 244 -14.01 4.57 -10.58
CA ALA A 244 -14.52 3.99 -11.82
C ALA A 244 -16.04 4.18 -11.94
N LEU A 245 -16.79 3.92 -10.88
CA LEU A 245 -18.25 4.09 -10.82
C LEU A 245 -18.64 5.53 -11.13
N LEU A 246 -18.07 6.51 -10.41
CA LEU A 246 -18.38 7.92 -10.61
C LEU A 246 -18.04 8.37 -12.04
N LYS A 247 -16.89 7.94 -12.56
CA LYS A 247 -16.43 8.27 -13.91
C LYS A 247 -17.36 7.75 -14.99
N GLU A 248 -17.67 6.45 -14.99
CA GLU A 248 -18.53 5.85 -16.01
C GLU A 248 -19.96 6.40 -15.90
N TRP A 249 -20.50 6.53 -14.69
CA TRP A 249 -21.88 7.02 -14.51
C TRP A 249 -22.04 8.49 -14.90
N SER A 250 -21.01 9.33 -14.76
CA SER A 250 -21.05 10.72 -15.22
C SER A 250 -21.20 10.87 -16.74
N SER A 251 -20.94 9.79 -17.49
CA SER A 251 -21.09 9.74 -18.96
C SER A 251 -22.49 9.32 -19.41
N LEU A 252 -23.32 8.80 -18.50
CA LEU A 252 -24.68 8.32 -18.79
C LEU A 252 -25.70 9.48 -18.87
N ALA A 253 -26.84 9.20 -19.50
CA ALA A 253 -28.01 10.08 -19.47
C ALA A 253 -28.86 9.77 -18.24
N LEU A 254 -28.49 10.35 -17.09
CA LEU A 254 -29.09 10.05 -15.80
C LEU A 254 -30.44 10.74 -15.56
N GLN A 255 -31.27 10.18 -14.68
CA GLN A 255 -32.48 10.84 -14.17
C GLN A 255 -32.13 12.01 -13.26
N ASN A 256 -32.98 13.04 -13.22
CA ASN A 256 -32.78 14.19 -12.34
C ASN A 256 -33.19 13.90 -10.90
N GLY A 257 -32.46 14.47 -9.93
CA GLY A 257 -32.89 14.50 -8.52
C GLY A 257 -32.72 13.18 -7.76
N VAL A 258 -31.95 12.23 -8.30
CA VAL A 258 -31.69 10.95 -7.63
C VAL A 258 -30.82 11.16 -6.40
N LYS A 259 -31.16 10.47 -5.31
CA LYS A 259 -30.34 10.41 -4.09
C LYS A 259 -29.47 9.18 -4.14
N PHE A 260 -28.17 9.37 -4.04
CA PHE A 260 -27.16 8.31 -4.07
C PHE A 260 -26.32 8.37 -2.81
N HIS A 261 -26.19 7.24 -2.12
CA HIS A 261 -25.29 7.13 -0.97
C HIS A 261 -24.15 6.19 -1.34
N GLY A 262 -22.95 6.74 -1.54
CA GLY A 262 -21.71 6.01 -1.82
C GLY A 262 -21.11 5.31 -0.60
N GLY A 263 -21.87 5.15 0.49
CA GLY A 263 -21.40 4.53 1.72
C GLY A 263 -20.31 5.30 2.44
N ASN A 264 -19.35 4.54 2.98
CA ASN A 264 -18.10 5.02 3.56
C ASN A 264 -17.00 5.17 2.49
N SER A 265 -17.34 5.05 1.21
CA SER A 265 -16.37 5.10 0.11
C SER A 265 -15.88 6.53 -0.10
N SER A 266 -14.60 6.67 -0.41
CA SER A 266 -13.97 7.93 -0.80
C SER A 266 -13.51 7.86 -2.24
N PHE A 267 -13.45 9.00 -2.93
CA PHE A 267 -12.94 9.11 -4.30
C PHE A 267 -11.62 9.87 -4.31
N CYS A 268 -10.83 9.76 -5.39
CA CYS A 268 -9.61 10.55 -5.56
C CYS A 268 -9.45 11.09 -6.98
N LYS A 269 -9.74 10.29 -8.02
CA LYS A 269 -9.56 10.68 -9.43
C LYS A 269 -10.85 11.12 -10.12
N ALA A 270 -12.01 10.99 -9.46
CA ALA A 270 -13.33 11.27 -10.04
C ALA A 270 -14.00 12.56 -9.49
N SER A 271 -13.21 13.55 -9.04
CA SER A 271 -13.75 14.81 -8.48
C SER A 271 -14.61 15.57 -9.50
N ASP A 272 -14.13 15.70 -10.74
CA ASP A 272 -14.86 16.36 -11.84
C ASP A 272 -16.11 15.55 -12.26
N ASP A 273 -16.00 14.22 -12.34
CA ASP A 273 -17.10 13.33 -12.72
C ASP A 273 -18.24 13.38 -11.69
N ARG A 274 -17.90 13.35 -10.39
CA ARG A 274 -18.85 13.49 -9.29
C ARG A 274 -19.52 14.87 -9.31
N ALA A 275 -18.73 15.93 -9.50
CA ALA A 275 -19.25 17.30 -9.60
C ALA A 275 -20.23 17.43 -10.79
N LYS A 276 -19.91 16.79 -11.91
CA LYS A 276 -20.79 16.74 -13.10
C LYS A 276 -22.10 16.04 -12.80
N ILE A 277 -22.09 14.88 -12.14
CA ILE A 277 -23.33 14.16 -11.78
C ILE A 277 -24.26 15.07 -10.93
N ILE A 278 -23.69 15.80 -9.96
CA ILE A 278 -24.43 16.72 -9.11
C ILE A 278 -24.95 17.92 -9.91
N ALA A 279 -24.10 18.56 -10.72
CA ALA A 279 -24.44 19.80 -11.42
C ALA A 279 -25.43 19.58 -12.57
N ASP A 280 -25.21 18.55 -13.39
CA ASP A 280 -25.98 18.32 -14.62
C ASP A 280 -27.32 17.63 -14.33
N PHE A 281 -27.38 16.78 -13.30
CA PHE A 281 -28.55 15.95 -12.99
C PHE A 281 -29.18 16.25 -11.62
N ASN A 282 -28.68 17.24 -10.89
CA ASN A 282 -29.19 17.61 -9.56
C ASN A 282 -29.23 16.44 -8.57
N TRP A 283 -28.27 15.52 -8.67
CA TRP A 283 -28.16 14.40 -7.73
C TRP A 283 -27.74 14.87 -6.35
N THR A 284 -28.24 14.19 -5.32
CA THR A 284 -27.71 14.32 -3.95
C THR A 284 -26.80 13.13 -3.67
N ILE A 285 -25.49 13.39 -3.59
CA ILE A 285 -24.48 12.36 -3.30
C ILE A 285 -24.01 12.49 -1.85
N ILE A 286 -24.11 11.39 -1.09
CA ILE A 286 -23.58 11.25 0.28
C ILE A 286 -22.50 10.17 0.26
N ASP A 287 -21.25 10.57 0.48
CA ASP A 287 -20.06 9.73 0.53
C ASP A 287 -19.03 10.34 1.50
N ASN A 288 -17.87 9.70 1.66
CA ASN A 288 -16.81 10.21 2.54
C ASN A 288 -15.96 11.34 1.91
N GLY A 289 -16.33 11.81 0.72
CA GLY A 289 -15.64 12.89 0.03
C GLY A 289 -14.35 12.46 -0.67
N GLU A 290 -13.57 13.46 -1.06
CA GLU A 290 -12.27 13.26 -1.69
C GLU A 290 -11.24 12.85 -0.63
N ASN A 291 -10.61 11.69 -0.82
CA ASN A 291 -9.57 11.20 0.06
C ASN A 291 -8.50 10.51 -0.77
N CYS A 292 -7.57 11.34 -1.25
CA CYS A 292 -6.37 10.87 -1.91
C CYS A 292 -5.35 10.44 -0.86
N HIS A 293 -5.46 9.20 -0.38
CA HIS A 293 -4.37 8.53 0.31
C HIS A 293 -3.21 8.42 -0.68
N LEU A 294 -2.25 9.34 -0.56
CA LEU A 294 -1.06 9.38 -1.39
C LEU A 294 -0.33 8.04 -1.24
N ASN A 295 -0.11 7.31 -2.34
CA ASN A 295 0.76 6.13 -2.49
C ASN A 295 0.19 4.72 -2.27
N ASP A 296 -1.12 4.54 -2.27
CA ASP A 296 -1.76 3.24 -2.03
C ASP A 296 -1.70 2.26 -3.23
N ASP A 297 -1.19 2.71 -4.38
CA ASP A 297 -0.89 1.85 -5.53
C ASP A 297 0.56 2.03 -6.02
N PHE A 298 1.09 1.02 -6.70
CA PHE A 298 2.46 1.04 -7.23
C PHE A 298 2.72 2.25 -8.16
N ASN A 299 1.71 2.71 -8.91
CA ASN A 299 1.85 3.81 -9.85
C ASN A 299 1.95 5.17 -9.14
N SER A 300 1.59 5.24 -7.86
CA SER A 300 1.62 6.43 -7.01
C SER A 300 2.70 6.36 -5.94
N ALA A 301 3.66 5.44 -6.08
CA ALA A 301 4.77 5.28 -5.15
C ALA A 301 5.53 6.59 -4.90
N ILE A 302 5.77 6.92 -3.63
CA ILE A 302 6.53 8.12 -3.25
C ILE A 302 8.01 7.87 -3.55
N LEU A 303 8.60 8.68 -4.42
CA LEU A 303 10.02 8.63 -4.72
C LEU A 303 10.84 9.19 -3.54
N VAL A 304 11.81 8.40 -3.09
CA VAL A 304 12.78 8.74 -2.05
C VAL A 304 14.14 8.93 -2.72
N ASP A 305 14.57 10.19 -2.85
CA ASP A 305 15.68 10.56 -3.74
C ASP A 305 17.09 10.56 -3.11
N GLU A 306 17.27 10.29 -1.80
CA GLU A 306 18.59 10.35 -1.14
C GLU A 306 18.77 9.33 0.01
N PHE A 307 19.99 8.78 0.20
CA PHE A 307 20.36 7.86 1.28
C PHE A 307 21.41 8.47 2.24
N PRO A 308 21.45 8.08 3.53
CA PRO A 308 20.40 7.36 4.26
C PRO A 308 19.25 8.31 4.61
N TYR A 309 18.00 7.84 4.46
CA TYR A 309 16.82 8.61 4.84
C TYR A 309 15.93 7.81 5.81
N THR A 310 15.45 8.52 6.84
CA THR A 310 14.42 8.05 7.77
C THR A 310 13.10 8.75 7.46
N ASN A 311 12.10 8.00 7.00
CA ASN A 311 10.73 8.48 6.86
C ASN A 311 9.91 8.01 8.07
N THR A 312 9.33 8.94 8.83
CA THR A 312 8.35 8.66 9.87
C THR A 312 6.99 9.13 9.36
N GLN A 313 6.05 8.21 9.19
CA GLN A 313 4.71 8.52 8.67
C GLN A 313 3.63 8.04 9.62
N ASN A 314 2.60 8.86 9.77
CA ASN A 314 1.32 8.44 10.35
C ASN A 314 0.45 8.02 9.16
N ALA A 315 0.15 6.73 9.02
CA ALA A 315 -0.72 6.27 7.95
C ALA A 315 -1.95 5.55 8.51
N GLN A 316 -2.99 5.53 7.69
CA GLN A 316 -4.16 4.68 7.88
C GLN A 316 -4.17 3.68 6.73
N PHE A 317 -4.14 2.40 7.06
CA PHE A 317 -4.20 1.29 6.11
C PHE A 317 -5.67 0.98 5.79
N ALA A 318 -5.95 0.51 4.57
CA ALA A 318 -7.28 0.05 4.19
C ALA A 318 -7.53 -1.39 4.69
N THR A 319 -8.80 -1.77 4.78
CA THR A 319 -9.21 -3.13 5.18
C THR A 319 -8.89 -4.12 4.05
N GLY A 320 -7.91 -5.01 4.23
CA GLY A 320 -7.63 -6.11 3.28
C GLY A 320 -6.25 -6.10 2.63
N ASP A 321 -5.30 -5.31 3.15
CA ASP A 321 -3.90 -5.23 2.68
C ASP A 321 -3.13 -6.55 2.92
N PHE A 322 -3.35 -7.57 2.08
CA PHE A 322 -2.66 -8.86 2.16
C PHE A 322 -1.48 -8.93 1.18
N LEU A 323 -0.31 -9.36 1.69
CA LEU A 323 0.90 -9.62 0.90
C LEU A 323 1.18 -11.12 0.79
N ALA A 324 1.64 -11.53 -0.40
CA ALA A 324 2.55 -12.65 -0.59
C ALA A 324 3.37 -12.47 -1.88
N CYS A 325 4.68 -12.73 -1.83
CA CYS A 325 5.38 -13.12 -3.06
C CYS A 325 4.94 -14.52 -3.46
N GLY A 326 4.21 -14.58 -4.56
CA GLY A 326 3.66 -15.79 -5.16
C GLY A 326 3.06 -15.48 -6.52
N ASN A 327 2.88 -16.51 -7.35
CA ASN A 327 2.49 -16.41 -8.78
C ASN A 327 1.08 -15.83 -9.06
N SER A 328 0.48 -15.05 -8.16
CA SER A 328 -0.81 -14.39 -8.37
C SER A 328 -0.61 -12.91 -8.71
N PRO A 329 -0.68 -12.52 -9.99
CA PRO A 329 -0.55 -11.12 -10.43
C PRO A 329 -1.69 -10.20 -9.97
N ASN A 330 -2.70 -10.72 -9.25
CA ASN A 330 -3.89 -9.99 -8.82
C ASN A 330 -3.83 -9.50 -7.35
N LEU A 331 -2.70 -9.64 -6.65
CA LEU A 331 -2.54 -9.32 -5.22
C LEU A 331 -1.68 -8.07 -4.94
N LEU A 332 -1.36 -7.26 -5.95
CA LEU A 332 -0.38 -6.16 -5.84
C LEU A 332 -0.98 -4.76 -6.04
N THR A 333 -2.28 -4.58 -5.77
CA THR A 333 -2.93 -3.29 -6.02
C THR A 333 -3.02 -2.39 -4.78
N ASP A 334 -2.88 -2.94 -3.58
CA ASP A 334 -3.30 -2.26 -2.35
C ASP A 334 -2.17 -2.36 -1.27
N GLY A 335 -1.84 -1.24 -0.61
CA GLY A 335 -0.77 -1.08 0.38
C GLY A 335 0.11 0.14 0.10
N LEU A 336 0.88 0.63 1.08
CA LEU A 336 1.66 1.87 0.90
C LEU A 336 2.94 1.63 0.09
N TRP A 337 3.12 2.37 -1.00
CA TRP A 337 4.25 2.23 -1.93
C TRP A 337 5.29 3.36 -1.83
N TYR A 338 6.56 2.98 -1.81
CA TYR A 338 7.71 3.89 -1.87
C TYR A 338 8.67 3.42 -2.95
N ALA A 339 9.30 4.34 -3.68
CA ALA A 339 10.28 4.04 -4.70
C ALA A 339 11.65 4.61 -4.32
N PHE A 340 12.73 3.88 -4.60
CA PHE A 340 14.11 4.33 -4.38
C PHE A 340 15.04 3.79 -5.46
N LYS A 341 16.16 4.48 -5.70
CA LYS A 341 17.16 4.05 -6.69
C LYS A 341 18.17 3.07 -6.10
N GLY A 342 18.68 2.17 -6.94
CA GLY A 342 19.87 1.39 -6.58
C GLY A 342 21.12 2.26 -6.47
N THR A 343 22.17 1.73 -5.85
CA THR A 343 23.38 2.49 -5.50
C THR A 343 24.70 1.79 -5.89
N ASN A 344 24.67 0.70 -6.68
CA ASN A 344 25.82 -0.20 -6.91
C ASN A 344 26.34 -0.88 -5.63
N SER A 345 25.60 -0.80 -4.52
CA SER A 345 25.99 -1.35 -3.23
C SER A 345 24.87 -2.19 -2.63
N ASP A 346 25.17 -2.87 -1.52
CA ASP A 346 24.14 -3.50 -0.70
C ASP A 346 23.20 -2.44 -0.13
N ILE A 347 21.89 -2.61 -0.36
CA ILE A 347 20.86 -1.79 0.26
C ILE A 347 20.17 -2.60 1.35
N LYS A 348 20.02 -1.99 2.52
CA LYS A 348 19.25 -2.49 3.66
C LYS A 348 18.05 -1.60 3.91
N VAL A 349 16.86 -2.18 3.79
CA VAL A 349 15.59 -1.53 4.11
C VAL A 349 15.11 -2.04 5.45
N THR A 350 14.95 -1.15 6.42
CA THR A 350 14.38 -1.44 7.73
C THR A 350 13.01 -0.76 7.85
N VAL A 351 11.96 -1.55 8.03
CA VAL A 351 10.62 -1.06 8.34
C VAL A 351 10.32 -1.40 9.79
N SER A 352 9.92 -0.43 10.60
CA SER A 352 9.58 -0.63 12.02
C SER A 352 8.24 0.01 12.32
N ALA A 353 7.29 -0.71 12.90
CA ALA A 353 6.00 -0.20 13.32
C ALA A 353 5.67 -0.66 14.74
N ASN A 354 4.47 -0.36 15.22
CA ASN A 354 3.93 -0.85 16.49
C ASN A 354 2.96 -2.04 16.35
N TRP A 355 2.84 -2.61 15.15
CA TRP A 355 1.91 -3.68 14.77
C TRP A 355 2.59 -4.71 13.85
N ALA A 356 1.90 -5.83 13.58
CA ALA A 356 2.43 -6.93 12.77
C ALA A 356 2.28 -6.65 11.27
N MET A 357 3.39 -6.65 10.54
CA MET A 357 3.42 -6.19 9.15
C MET A 357 3.92 -7.24 8.17
N GLN A 358 3.49 -7.06 6.92
CA GLN A 358 4.08 -7.71 5.77
C GLN A 358 4.75 -6.67 4.88
N THR A 359 5.93 -6.98 4.37
CA THR A 359 6.71 -6.05 3.55
C THR A 359 7.37 -6.76 2.38
N GLY A 360 7.46 -6.09 1.23
CA GLY A 360 8.09 -6.61 0.02
C GLY A 360 8.82 -5.54 -0.78
N ILE A 361 9.89 -5.94 -1.46
CA ILE A 361 10.62 -5.11 -2.42
C ILE A 361 10.44 -5.69 -3.82
N TYR A 362 10.16 -4.81 -4.78
CA TYR A 362 9.89 -5.16 -6.17
C TYR A 362 10.74 -4.33 -7.14
N THR A 363 10.93 -4.86 -8.35
CA THR A 363 11.42 -4.14 -9.54
C THR A 363 10.43 -4.28 -10.68
N LEU A 364 10.63 -3.56 -11.79
CA LEU A 364 9.88 -3.77 -13.03
C LEU A 364 10.68 -4.63 -14.01
N ASP A 365 10.01 -5.59 -14.66
CA ASP A 365 10.58 -6.26 -15.84
C ASP A 365 10.43 -5.43 -17.12
N ALA A 366 10.95 -5.96 -18.23
CA ALA A 366 10.92 -5.31 -19.54
C ALA A 366 9.51 -5.05 -20.10
N ASN A 367 8.47 -5.65 -19.52
CA ASN A 367 7.07 -5.46 -19.90
C ASN A 367 6.31 -4.60 -18.87
N ASN A 368 7.01 -3.88 -17.98
CA ASN A 368 6.44 -3.08 -16.89
C ASN A 368 5.60 -3.89 -15.89
N LYS A 369 5.94 -5.16 -15.66
CA LYS A 369 5.31 -5.98 -14.61
C LYS A 369 6.19 -6.06 -13.38
N LEU A 370 5.57 -5.98 -12.20
CA LEU A 370 6.25 -6.11 -10.92
C LEU A 370 6.90 -7.49 -10.75
N GLN A 371 8.17 -7.49 -10.38
CA GLN A 371 8.98 -8.66 -10.06
C GLN A 371 9.43 -8.56 -8.60
N CYS A 372 9.19 -9.61 -7.82
CA CYS A 372 9.58 -9.65 -6.41
C CYS A 372 11.08 -9.89 -6.27
N GLU A 373 11.76 -8.99 -5.55
CA GLU A 373 13.17 -9.15 -5.20
C GLU A 373 13.32 -9.87 -3.86
N THR A 374 12.53 -9.46 -2.87
CA THR A 374 12.56 -10.05 -1.52
C THR A 374 11.31 -9.66 -0.73
N THR A 375 10.93 -10.51 0.24
CA THR A 375 9.81 -10.26 1.16
C THR A 375 10.13 -10.70 2.57
N MET A 376 9.45 -10.09 3.52
CA MET A 376 9.40 -10.55 4.90
C MET A 376 7.95 -10.56 5.39
N ASP A 377 7.47 -11.76 5.73
CA ASP A 377 6.20 -11.96 6.43
C ASP A 377 6.50 -12.03 7.93
N ASN A 378 6.25 -10.94 8.66
CA ASN A 378 6.62 -10.83 10.06
C ASN A 378 5.41 -10.76 10.99
N LYS A 379 4.58 -11.81 10.94
CA LYS A 379 3.34 -11.97 11.73
C LYS A 379 3.48 -11.87 13.26
N THR A 380 4.71 -11.80 13.78
CA THR A 380 4.99 -11.79 15.21
C THR A 380 5.96 -10.70 15.67
N ASN A 381 6.52 -9.87 14.77
CA ASN A 381 7.55 -8.90 15.14
C ASN A 381 7.35 -7.54 14.44
N PRO A 382 7.26 -6.42 15.18
CA PRO A 382 7.04 -5.06 14.64
C PRO A 382 8.17 -4.49 13.75
N LYS A 383 9.13 -5.30 13.31
CA LYS A 383 10.31 -4.84 12.57
C LYS A 383 10.67 -5.79 11.44
N ALA A 384 10.61 -5.32 10.20
CA ALA A 384 11.08 -6.02 9.02
C ALA A 384 12.44 -5.47 8.54
N ILE A 385 13.34 -6.36 8.11
CA ILE A 385 14.66 -6.00 7.55
C ILE A 385 14.84 -6.75 6.23
N LEU A 386 14.81 -6.02 5.12
CA LEU A 386 15.02 -6.58 3.78
C LEU A 386 16.37 -6.12 3.25
N ASN A 387 17.09 -7.02 2.57
CA ASN A 387 18.41 -6.72 2.00
C ASN A 387 18.37 -6.97 0.48
N ILE A 388 18.93 -6.03 -0.27
CA ILE A 388 19.22 -6.14 -1.70
C ILE A 388 20.74 -6.21 -1.82
N ALA A 389 21.28 -7.33 -2.28
CA ALA A 389 22.71 -7.45 -2.54
C ALA A 389 23.04 -6.83 -3.92
N GLN A 390 24.11 -6.03 -4.00
CA GLN A 390 24.57 -5.40 -5.25
C GLN A 390 23.44 -4.72 -6.06
N SER A 391 22.83 -3.69 -5.50
CA SER A 391 21.72 -2.98 -6.15
C SER A 391 22.15 -2.28 -7.44
N ASP A 392 21.34 -2.34 -8.49
CA ASP A 392 21.65 -1.73 -9.80
C ASP A 392 21.22 -0.24 -9.81
N PRO A 393 22.13 0.71 -10.06
CA PRO A 393 21.84 2.14 -10.06
C PRO A 393 20.89 2.58 -11.17
N ASN A 394 20.75 1.77 -12.22
CA ASN A 394 19.79 2.03 -13.30
C ASN A 394 18.39 1.46 -12.98
N LYS A 395 18.26 0.64 -11.93
CA LYS A 395 16.97 0.10 -11.49
C LYS A 395 16.32 0.97 -10.42
N THR A 396 15.00 1.00 -10.48
CA THR A 396 14.15 1.56 -9.43
C THR A 396 13.57 0.38 -8.65
N TYR A 397 13.73 0.42 -7.33
CA TYR A 397 13.18 -0.55 -6.41
C TYR A 397 11.94 0.06 -5.75
N TYR A 398 10.93 -0.78 -5.51
CA TYR A 398 9.65 -0.37 -4.96
C TYR A 398 9.37 -1.16 -3.69
N LEU A 399 9.30 -0.46 -2.57
CA LEU A 399 8.91 -0.99 -1.27
C LEU A 399 7.40 -0.91 -1.11
N ASN A 400 6.77 -2.04 -0.80
CA ASN A 400 5.37 -2.12 -0.39
C ASN A 400 5.27 -2.57 1.07
N ILE A 401 4.36 -1.93 1.81
CA ILE A 401 4.12 -2.17 3.24
C ILE A 401 2.61 -2.42 3.42
N GLY A 402 2.23 -3.60 3.91
CA GLY A 402 0.84 -4.01 4.15
C GLY A 402 0.53 -4.32 5.62
N ASN A 403 -0.74 -4.18 6.01
CA ASN A 403 -1.22 -4.37 7.39
C ASN A 403 -1.98 -5.70 7.60
N ASP A 404 -1.39 -6.61 8.38
CA ASP A 404 -1.95 -7.94 8.68
C ASP A 404 -2.94 -7.93 9.88
N SER A 405 -3.12 -6.79 10.57
CA SER A 405 -3.96 -6.74 11.77
C SER A 405 -4.75 -5.43 11.90
N HIS A 406 -6.06 -5.51 11.63
CA HIS A 406 -6.99 -4.39 11.75
C HIS A 406 -6.97 -3.79 13.16
N SER A 407 -6.50 -2.54 13.26
CA SER A 407 -6.57 -1.69 14.43
C SER A 407 -7.18 -0.36 14.00
N SER A 408 -8.26 0.06 14.65
CA SER A 408 -8.97 1.33 14.38
C SER A 408 -8.22 2.57 14.90
N VAL A 409 -6.90 2.49 15.05
CA VAL A 409 -6.02 3.55 15.58
C VAL A 409 -5.03 3.94 14.48
N PRO A 410 -4.67 5.23 14.31
CA PRO A 410 -3.61 5.62 13.40
C PRO A 410 -2.31 4.88 13.75
N ASP A 411 -1.81 4.12 12.79
CA ASP A 411 -0.71 3.19 12.98
C ASP A 411 0.58 3.85 12.47
N VAL A 412 1.58 3.97 13.35
CA VAL A 412 2.81 4.72 13.06
C VAL A 412 3.90 3.73 12.66
N PHE A 413 4.55 3.99 11.53
CA PHE A 413 5.72 3.23 11.10
C PHE A 413 6.86 4.13 10.66
N ASN A 414 8.06 3.56 10.69
CA ASN A 414 9.32 4.15 10.29
C ASN A 414 9.94 3.30 9.19
N VAL A 415 10.31 3.94 8.09
CA VAL A 415 11.13 3.34 7.03
C VAL A 415 12.51 3.98 7.07
N LEU A 416 13.53 3.14 7.20
CA LEU A 416 14.93 3.54 7.08
C LEU A 416 15.54 2.74 5.92
N ILE A 417 16.06 3.44 4.91
CA ILE A 417 16.79 2.81 3.83
C ILE A 417 18.25 3.23 3.91
N GLU A 418 19.13 2.25 3.98
CA GLU A 418 20.57 2.40 4.15
C GLU A 418 21.27 1.73 2.98
N SER A 419 22.08 2.47 2.24
CA SER A 419 23.13 1.87 1.41
C SER A 419 24.34 1.67 2.33
N LYS A 420 25.01 0.51 2.32
CA LYS A 420 26.31 0.40 3.00
C LYS A 420 27.29 1.34 2.30
N ASP A 421 27.83 2.32 3.03
CA ASP A 421 28.68 3.39 2.49
C ASP A 421 30.01 2.85 1.92
N HIS A 422 30.33 3.26 0.69
CA HIS A 422 31.70 3.51 0.25
C HIS A 422 32.14 4.90 0.77
N PRO A 423 33.42 5.14 1.10
CA PRO A 423 33.89 6.47 1.52
C PRO A 423 33.75 7.52 0.40
N PHE A 424 33.54 8.79 0.79
CA PHE A 424 33.27 9.95 -0.09
C PHE A 424 34.34 10.25 -1.17
N ASN A 425 35.51 9.58 -1.15
CA ASN A 425 36.67 9.85 -2.00
C ASN A 425 37.36 8.58 -2.52
N ASP A 426 36.58 7.52 -2.79
CA ASP A 426 37.07 6.22 -3.25
C ASP A 426 37.47 6.20 -4.75
N ASP A 427 37.17 7.27 -5.50
CA ASP A 427 37.59 7.47 -6.89
C ASP A 427 38.54 8.69 -6.96
N PHE A 428 39.53 8.62 -7.85
CA PHE A 428 40.37 9.74 -8.24
C PHE A 428 39.58 11.00 -8.61
N ASN A 429 38.41 10.86 -9.25
CA ASN A 429 37.57 12.00 -9.63
C ASN A 429 36.98 12.73 -8.42
N THR A 430 36.89 12.05 -7.27
CA THR A 430 36.39 12.58 -6.00
C THR A 430 37.52 12.86 -5.00
N ALA A 431 38.77 12.92 -5.48
CA ALA A 431 39.94 13.20 -4.67
C ALA A 431 39.80 14.52 -3.90
N ILE A 432 40.10 14.46 -2.60
CA ILE A 432 40.04 15.64 -1.74
C ILE A 432 41.24 16.54 -2.04
N LEU A 433 40.98 17.77 -2.47
CA LEU A 433 42.01 18.77 -2.72
C LEU A 433 42.59 19.28 -1.39
N VAL A 434 43.91 19.22 -1.27
CA VAL A 434 44.67 19.76 -0.13
C VAL A 434 45.25 21.11 -0.56
N ASP A 435 44.65 22.19 -0.07
CA ASP A 435 45.00 23.55 -0.46
C ASP A 435 46.22 24.06 0.32
N ASP A 436 47.40 24.04 -0.34
CA ASP A 436 48.78 24.56 -0.02
C ASP A 436 49.74 23.63 0.82
N PHE A 437 50.97 24.07 1.12
CA PHE A 437 51.94 23.35 1.99
C PHE A 437 52.61 24.25 3.05
N PRO A 438 52.96 23.73 4.24
CA PRO A 438 52.69 22.39 4.78
C PRO A 438 51.41 22.34 5.63
N TYR A 439 50.59 21.29 5.48
CA TYR A 439 49.45 21.03 6.37
C TYR A 439 49.44 19.59 6.90
N THR A 440 48.91 19.45 8.12
CA THR A 440 48.60 18.18 8.76
C THR A 440 47.09 17.98 8.72
N ASN A 441 46.60 17.04 7.89
CA ASN A 441 45.23 16.57 7.93
C ASN A 441 45.20 15.16 8.52
N ALA A 442 44.43 14.97 9.60
CA ALA A 442 44.04 13.66 10.10
C ALA A 442 42.59 13.42 9.66
N GLN A 443 42.35 12.35 8.89
CA GLN A 443 41.03 11.90 8.47
C GLN A 443 40.78 10.52 9.08
N ASN A 444 39.59 10.30 9.64
CA ASN A 444 39.11 8.95 9.96
C ASN A 444 38.45 8.42 8.70
N ALA A 445 38.92 7.29 8.17
CA ALA A 445 38.31 6.66 7.00
C ALA A 445 38.01 5.19 7.28
N GLN A 446 36.93 4.70 6.68
CA GLN A 446 36.57 3.29 6.67
C GLN A 446 36.86 2.72 5.28
N PHE A 447 37.48 1.54 5.21
CA PHE A 447 37.86 0.87 3.96
C PHE A 447 36.91 -0.31 3.66
N ALA A 448 36.65 -0.57 2.38
CA ALA A 448 35.86 -1.70 1.93
C ALA A 448 36.72 -2.99 1.83
N THR A 449 36.08 -4.13 1.56
CA THR A 449 36.76 -5.43 1.44
C THR A 449 37.22 -5.65 0.00
N GLY A 450 38.53 -5.64 -0.27
CA GLY A 450 39.08 -6.03 -1.59
C GLY A 450 40.03 -5.03 -2.26
N ASP A 451 40.38 -3.94 -1.58
CA ASP A 451 41.21 -2.85 -2.13
C ASP A 451 42.69 -3.29 -2.29
N PHE A 452 43.04 -3.90 -3.43
CA PHE A 452 44.42 -4.31 -3.76
C PHE A 452 45.06 -3.34 -4.75
N PHE A 453 46.13 -2.60 -4.39
CA PHE A 453 46.91 -1.84 -5.38
C PHE A 453 48.42 -1.71 -5.16
N ALA A 454 49.19 -2.13 -6.18
CA ALA A 454 50.61 -1.79 -6.38
C ALA A 454 50.86 -1.50 -7.87
N CYS A 455 51.72 -0.52 -8.20
CA CYS A 455 52.15 -0.32 -9.60
C CYS A 455 52.87 -1.58 -10.10
N GLY A 456 52.27 -2.21 -11.11
CA GLY A 456 52.71 -3.40 -11.82
C GLY A 456 51.89 -3.57 -13.12
N ASP A 457 52.28 -4.51 -13.98
CA ASP A 457 51.93 -4.65 -15.43
C ASP A 457 50.44 -4.84 -15.82
N SER A 458 49.48 -4.26 -15.10
CA SER A 458 48.07 -4.24 -15.51
C SER A 458 47.39 -2.92 -15.16
N PRO A 459 47.20 -2.02 -16.14
CA PRO A 459 46.58 -0.70 -15.93
C PRO A 459 45.07 -0.72 -15.68
N ASN A 460 44.42 -1.89 -15.64
CA ASN A 460 42.96 -2.02 -15.69
C ASN A 460 42.26 -2.28 -14.34
N LEU A 461 42.88 -1.94 -13.21
CA LEU A 461 42.27 -2.17 -11.90
C LEU A 461 42.16 -0.89 -11.03
N LEU A 462 42.63 0.29 -11.49
CA LEU A 462 42.85 1.51 -10.67
C LEU A 462 41.57 2.20 -10.16
N THR A 463 40.73 1.56 -9.33
CA THR A 463 39.45 2.16 -8.92
C THR A 463 39.20 2.27 -7.42
N ASP A 464 39.91 1.56 -6.54
CA ASP A 464 39.49 1.47 -5.13
C ASP A 464 40.64 1.88 -4.16
N GLY A 465 40.37 2.87 -3.30
CA GLY A 465 41.27 3.41 -2.27
C GLY A 465 41.04 4.92 -2.01
N LEU A 466 41.56 5.47 -0.91
CA LEU A 466 41.32 6.89 -0.57
C LEU A 466 42.18 7.83 -1.41
N TRP A 467 41.53 8.72 -2.16
CA TRP A 467 42.21 9.69 -3.04
C TRP A 467 42.32 11.10 -2.44
N TYR A 468 43.52 11.67 -2.58
CA TYR A 468 43.85 13.05 -2.20
C TYR A 468 44.62 13.73 -3.34
N ALA A 469 44.36 15.01 -3.59
CA ALA A 469 45.05 15.77 -4.62
C ALA A 469 45.86 16.93 -4.00
N PHE A 470 47.07 17.16 -4.51
CA PHE A 470 47.92 18.30 -4.12
C PHE A 470 48.73 18.84 -5.31
N LYS A 471 49.14 20.10 -5.23
CA LYS A 471 49.92 20.77 -6.30
C LYS A 471 51.41 20.57 -6.12
N GLY A 472 52.18 20.47 -7.20
CA GLY A 472 53.65 20.52 -7.11
C GLY A 472 54.16 21.91 -6.67
N THR A 473 55.45 22.01 -6.37
CA THR A 473 56.03 23.23 -5.76
C THR A 473 57.40 23.64 -6.31
N SER A 474 57.87 23.08 -7.42
CA SER A 474 59.26 23.24 -7.94
C SER A 474 60.36 22.68 -7.04
N ASN A 475 59.99 22.00 -5.95
CA ASN A 475 60.88 21.46 -4.93
C ASN A 475 60.70 19.95 -4.79
N ASN A 476 61.57 19.29 -4.03
CA ASN A 476 61.38 17.89 -3.67
C ASN A 476 60.21 17.79 -2.69
N ILE A 477 59.29 16.87 -2.95
CA ILE A 477 58.15 16.59 -2.07
C ILE A 477 58.34 15.22 -1.43
N LYS A 478 58.14 15.15 -0.12
CA LYS A 478 58.11 13.91 0.65
C LYS A 478 56.73 13.75 1.28
N VAL A 479 56.04 12.68 0.93
CA VAL A 479 54.74 12.29 1.49
C VAL A 479 54.97 11.16 2.49
N THR A 480 54.65 11.40 3.75
CA THR A 480 54.67 10.38 4.81
C THR A 480 53.25 10.04 5.19
N VAL A 481 52.85 8.79 4.98
CA VAL A 481 51.58 8.25 5.47
C VAL A 481 51.88 7.36 6.66
N SER A 482 51.21 7.55 7.79
CA SER A 482 51.36 6.72 9.00
C SER A 482 49.98 6.31 9.50
N ALA A 483 49.74 5.02 9.66
CA ALA A 483 48.48 4.48 10.16
C ALA A 483 48.69 3.57 11.37
N ASN A 484 47.61 2.97 11.86
CA ASN A 484 47.63 1.86 12.80
C ASN A 484 47.54 0.47 12.11
N TRP A 485 47.56 0.41 10.79
CA TRP A 485 47.43 -0.82 9.96
C TRP A 485 48.45 -0.82 8.79
N ALA A 486 48.69 -2.00 8.21
CA ALA A 486 49.64 -2.17 7.10
C ALA A 486 49.04 -1.71 5.76
N MET A 487 49.73 -0.83 5.05
CA MET A 487 49.17 -0.10 3.92
C MET A 487 49.97 -0.24 2.63
N GLN A 488 49.28 0.02 1.52
CA GLN A 488 49.89 0.33 0.23
C GLN A 488 49.57 1.78 -0.11
N ALA A 489 50.52 2.48 -0.73
CA ALA A 489 50.31 3.86 -1.16
C ALA A 489 51.03 4.16 -2.47
N GLY A 490 50.44 5.06 -3.27
CA GLY A 490 50.98 5.48 -4.56
C GLY A 490 50.70 6.95 -4.84
N ILE A 491 51.61 7.59 -5.57
CA ILE A 491 51.39 8.93 -6.11
C ILE A 491 51.30 8.85 -7.63
N PHE A 492 50.31 9.53 -8.17
CA PHE A 492 49.96 9.53 -9.58
C PHE A 492 49.82 10.95 -10.12
N THR A 493 49.88 11.07 -11.44
CA THR A 493 49.49 12.27 -12.18
C THR A 493 48.63 11.89 -13.38
N LEU A 494 48.04 12.88 -14.06
CA LEU A 494 47.35 12.63 -15.33
C LEU A 494 48.28 12.93 -16.51
N ASP A 495 48.20 12.11 -17.55
CA ASP A 495 48.75 12.44 -18.87
C ASP A 495 47.80 13.30 -19.72
N ALA A 496 48.18 13.55 -20.98
CA ALA A 496 47.41 14.38 -21.91
C ALA A 496 46.05 13.78 -22.32
N ASN A 497 45.81 12.49 -22.06
CA ASN A 497 44.56 11.81 -22.33
C ASN A 497 43.69 11.66 -21.06
N ASN A 498 44.08 12.27 -19.94
CA ASN A 498 43.49 12.09 -18.61
C ASN A 498 43.60 10.66 -18.06
N GLU A 499 44.65 9.93 -18.42
CA GLU A 499 44.93 8.61 -17.82
C GLU A 499 45.94 8.75 -16.67
N LEU A 500 45.74 7.93 -15.62
CA LEU A 500 46.59 7.91 -14.42
C LEU A 500 47.97 7.32 -14.71
N GLN A 501 49.00 8.13 -14.46
CA GLN A 501 50.40 7.77 -14.59
C GLN A 501 51.07 7.71 -13.22
N CYS A 502 51.68 6.55 -12.92
CA CYS A 502 52.34 6.29 -11.64
C CYS A 502 53.68 7.03 -11.55
N GLU A 503 53.83 7.90 -10.55
CA GLU A 503 55.08 8.64 -10.29
C GLU A 503 55.98 7.87 -9.30
N THR A 504 55.38 7.30 -8.25
CA THR A 504 56.09 6.48 -7.26
C THR A 504 55.08 5.67 -6.45
N THR A 505 55.49 4.50 -5.99
CA THR A 505 54.71 3.67 -5.07
C THR A 505 55.55 3.14 -3.92
N MET A 506 54.86 2.74 -2.86
CA MET A 506 55.44 1.95 -1.80
C MET A 506 54.48 0.82 -1.44
N ASP A 507 54.95 -0.40 -1.63
CA ASP A 507 54.27 -1.60 -1.14
C ASP A 507 54.91 -2.01 0.19
N ASN A 508 54.27 -1.65 1.31
CA ASN A 508 54.82 -1.93 2.64
C ASN A 508 53.84 -2.75 3.48
N LYS A 509 53.51 -3.94 2.97
CA LYS A 509 52.58 -4.94 3.57
C LYS A 509 52.88 -5.36 5.02
N THR A 510 53.95 -4.87 5.62
CA THR A 510 54.40 -5.24 6.97
C THR A 510 54.62 -4.06 7.90
N ASN A 511 54.48 -2.82 7.43
CA ASN A 511 54.81 -1.63 8.22
C ASN A 511 53.71 -0.57 8.10
N PRO A 512 53.18 -0.03 9.20
CA PRO A 512 52.09 0.94 9.17
C PRO A 512 52.57 2.37 8.81
N LYS A 513 53.64 2.48 8.03
CA LYS A 513 54.22 3.76 7.60
C LYS A 513 54.77 3.65 6.17
N ALA A 514 54.28 4.51 5.28
CA ALA A 514 54.76 4.69 3.92
C ALA A 514 55.43 6.06 3.73
N ILE A 515 56.53 6.11 2.98
CA ILE A 515 57.25 7.36 2.64
C ILE A 515 57.49 7.42 1.14
N LEU A 516 56.76 8.28 0.43
CA LEU A 516 56.89 8.47 -1.01
C LEU A 516 57.62 9.78 -1.31
N ASN A 517 58.51 9.79 -2.30
CA ASN A 517 59.30 10.97 -2.65
C ASN A 517 59.12 11.33 -4.12
N ILE A 518 58.89 12.62 -4.40
CA ILE A 518 58.90 13.20 -5.74
C ILE A 518 60.09 14.15 -5.81
N ALA A 519 61.04 13.87 -6.70
CA ALA A 519 62.15 14.79 -6.95
C ALA A 519 61.71 15.90 -7.92
N GLN A 520 61.98 17.17 -7.61
CA GLN A 520 61.68 18.33 -8.45
C GLN A 520 60.24 18.35 -9.01
N SER A 521 59.24 18.46 -8.12
CA SER A 521 57.82 18.50 -8.52
C SER A 521 57.48 19.70 -9.42
N ASP A 522 56.61 19.53 -10.42
CA ASP A 522 56.18 20.62 -11.31
C ASP A 522 55.05 21.43 -10.65
N PRO A 523 55.20 22.76 -10.46
CA PRO A 523 54.20 23.62 -9.82
C PRO A 523 52.86 23.70 -10.56
N ASN A 524 52.84 23.39 -11.86
CA ASN A 524 51.61 23.40 -12.66
C ASN A 524 50.89 22.04 -12.68
N LYS A 525 51.55 20.98 -12.19
CA LYS A 525 51.00 19.61 -12.20
C LYS A 525 50.26 19.32 -10.89
N THR A 526 49.11 18.66 -10.99
CA THR A 526 48.41 18.08 -9.84
C THR A 526 48.89 16.65 -9.65
N TYR A 527 49.25 16.32 -8.41
CA TYR A 527 49.62 14.99 -7.97
C TYR A 527 48.49 14.41 -7.13
N TYR A 528 48.30 13.10 -7.23
CA TYR A 528 47.20 12.39 -6.58
C TYR A 528 47.77 11.26 -5.74
N LEU A 529 47.55 11.32 -4.44
CA LEU A 529 47.91 10.28 -3.48
C LEU A 529 46.73 9.32 -3.34
N ASN A 530 46.98 8.05 -3.56
CA ASN A 530 46.06 6.96 -3.24
C ASN A 530 46.63 6.14 -2.08
N ILE A 531 45.77 5.76 -1.13
CA ILE A 531 46.11 4.96 0.05
C ILE A 531 45.12 3.80 0.13
N GLY A 532 45.62 2.56 0.10
CA GLY A 532 44.83 1.31 0.16
C GLY A 532 45.20 0.43 1.36
N ASN A 533 44.27 -0.42 1.81
CA ASN A 533 44.38 -1.27 3.00
C ASN A 533 44.47 -2.77 2.66
N ASP A 534 45.51 -3.46 3.16
CA ASP A 534 45.77 -4.88 2.88
C ASP A 534 45.21 -5.84 3.98
N SER A 535 44.63 -5.35 5.10
CA SER A 535 44.01 -6.26 6.09
C SER A 535 43.07 -5.61 7.12
N HIS A 536 41.89 -6.22 7.28
CA HIS A 536 40.84 -5.84 8.24
C HIS A 536 41.26 -5.91 9.72
N SER A 537 40.83 -4.93 10.51
CA SER A 537 40.57 -5.12 11.94
C SER A 537 39.29 -4.39 12.38
N SER A 538 38.61 -4.90 13.41
CA SER A 538 37.37 -4.34 13.97
C SER A 538 37.57 -3.05 14.81
N VAL A 539 38.69 -2.36 14.62
CA VAL A 539 39.06 -1.11 15.30
C VAL A 539 38.94 0.03 14.28
N PRO A 540 38.49 1.24 14.66
CA PRO A 540 38.51 2.38 13.75
C PRO A 540 39.90 2.59 13.15
N ASP A 541 39.99 2.59 11.83
CA ASP A 541 41.23 2.81 11.09
C ASP A 541 41.60 4.30 11.15
N VAL A 542 42.79 4.59 11.69
CA VAL A 542 43.28 5.96 11.86
C VAL A 542 44.61 6.09 11.14
N PHE A 543 44.70 7.09 10.26
CA PHE A 543 45.93 7.41 9.57
C PHE A 543 46.19 8.91 9.51
N ASN A 544 47.46 9.26 9.31
CA ASN A 544 47.97 10.61 9.21
C ASN A 544 48.77 10.73 7.92
N VAL A 545 48.47 11.76 7.15
CA VAL A 545 49.26 12.13 5.97
C VAL A 545 50.00 13.42 6.28
N LEU A 546 51.31 13.39 6.11
CA LEU A 546 52.19 14.55 6.20
C LEU A 546 52.90 14.73 4.86
N ILE A 547 52.73 15.89 4.24
CA ILE A 547 53.42 16.20 3.00
C ILE A 547 54.36 17.39 3.23
N GLU A 548 55.63 17.17 2.91
CA GLU A 548 56.73 18.10 3.17
C GLU A 548 57.37 18.51 1.85
N SER A 549 57.52 19.82 1.62
CA SER A 549 58.28 20.34 0.48
C SER A 549 59.63 20.89 0.93
N SER A 550 60.71 20.51 0.25
CA SER A 550 62.08 20.91 0.57
C SER A 550 62.89 21.22 -0.68
N ILE A 551 63.73 22.25 -0.59
CA ILE A 551 64.76 22.53 -1.60
C ILE A 551 65.75 21.36 -1.55
N GLY A 552 66.24 20.91 -2.72
CA GLY A 552 67.07 19.71 -2.88
C GLY A 552 68.27 19.59 -1.92
N PRO A 553 68.95 18.43 -1.86
CA PRO A 553 69.71 17.99 -0.70
C PRO A 553 70.88 18.94 -0.39
N GLY A 554 70.67 19.83 0.58
CA GLY A 554 71.67 20.78 1.03
C GLY A 554 71.10 21.87 1.92
N ILE A 555 71.22 21.63 3.24
CA ILE A 555 71.11 22.59 4.37
C ILE A 555 69.66 23.00 4.76
N GLY A 556 69.22 22.55 5.95
CA GLY A 556 67.87 22.72 6.52
C GLY A 556 67.49 24.15 7.00
N PRO A 557 66.37 24.34 7.74
CA PRO A 557 65.94 23.48 8.84
C PRO A 557 64.70 22.63 8.54
N SER A 558 64.69 21.44 9.11
CA SER A 558 63.50 20.63 9.34
C SER A 558 62.49 21.39 10.20
N ILE A 559 61.25 21.55 9.73
CA ILE A 559 60.16 22.03 10.59
C ILE A 559 59.66 20.85 11.42
N GLN A 560 59.70 20.99 12.75
CA GLN A 560 59.41 19.94 13.72
C GLN A 560 57.97 19.41 13.62
N SER A 561 57.86 18.09 13.74
CA SER A 561 56.63 17.33 13.92
C SER A 561 55.86 17.72 15.19
N ARG A 562 54.53 17.67 15.15
CA ARG A 562 53.70 17.56 16.35
C ARG A 562 52.70 16.41 16.21
N ASN A 563 52.71 15.52 17.19
CA ASN A 563 51.59 14.65 17.51
C ASN A 563 50.51 15.49 18.18
N LEU A 564 49.31 15.51 17.61
CA LEU A 564 48.11 16.00 18.28
C LEU A 564 46.99 15.08 17.83
N PHE A 565 46.60 14.12 18.68
CA PHE A 565 45.23 13.68 18.97
C PHE A 565 45.30 12.35 19.73
N SER A 566 45.14 12.43 21.05
CA SER A 566 44.44 11.38 21.81
C SER A 566 42.95 11.72 21.79
N SER A 567 42.13 10.80 21.30
CA SER A 567 40.65 10.86 21.45
C SER A 567 40.25 10.61 22.92
N PRO A 568 39.02 10.91 23.39
CA PRO A 568 38.06 11.97 23.05
C PRO A 568 37.66 12.78 24.31
N ASN A 569 37.15 14.01 24.16
CA ASN A 569 36.06 14.56 24.99
C ASN A 569 35.62 15.96 24.52
N ILE A 570 34.40 16.02 23.96
CA ILE A 570 33.35 17.05 24.06
C ILE A 570 33.79 18.51 24.31
N ASN A 571 33.54 19.43 23.35
CA ASN A 571 32.80 20.68 23.62
C ASN A 571 32.44 21.52 22.36
N SER A 572 31.34 22.25 22.52
CA SER A 572 30.44 22.93 21.57
C SER A 572 30.97 24.19 20.86
N ASN A 573 30.63 24.34 19.57
CA ASN A 573 30.65 25.61 18.84
C ASN A 573 29.34 26.39 19.09
N GLU A 574 29.37 27.39 19.99
CA GLU A 574 28.23 28.27 20.27
C GLU A 574 28.14 29.44 19.27
N ILE A 575 27.50 29.22 18.12
CA ILE A 575 26.92 30.29 17.29
C ILE A 575 25.42 30.36 17.61
N SER A 576 24.93 31.51 18.04
CA SER A 576 23.53 31.74 18.39
C SER A 576 22.92 32.92 17.65
N VAL A 577 21.62 32.81 17.37
CA VAL A 577 20.84 33.79 16.61
C VAL A 577 19.63 34.19 17.46
N TYR A 578 19.51 35.48 17.79
CA TYR A 578 18.45 36.00 18.67
C TYR A 578 18.05 37.45 18.32
N PRO A 579 16.86 37.92 18.69
CA PRO A 579 15.71 37.12 19.06
C PRO A 579 15.26 36.27 17.87
N ASN A 580 14.87 35.03 18.13
CA ASN A 580 14.33 34.14 17.12
C ASN A 580 13.13 33.41 17.74
N PRO A 581 11.88 33.81 17.43
CA PRO A 581 11.46 34.66 16.30
C PRO A 581 11.81 36.17 16.43
N THR A 582 11.87 36.89 15.31
CA THR A 582 12.11 38.35 15.25
C THR A 582 11.06 39.10 14.42
N ASN A 583 10.86 40.39 14.72
CA ASN A 583 10.03 41.30 13.92
C ASN A 583 10.87 42.14 12.95
N ASN A 584 11.96 42.77 13.42
CA ASN A 584 12.67 43.79 12.62
C ASN A 584 14.19 43.58 12.58
N LYS A 585 14.79 43.03 13.65
CA LYS A 585 16.25 42.90 13.78
C LYS A 585 16.65 41.55 14.34
N LEU A 586 17.72 40.99 13.80
CA LEU A 586 18.27 39.69 14.18
C LEU A 586 19.76 39.85 14.50
N PHE A 587 20.19 39.32 15.63
CA PHE A 587 21.56 39.38 16.11
C PHE A 587 22.20 38.01 16.00
N VAL A 588 23.44 37.98 15.50
CA VAL A 588 24.25 36.76 15.41
C VAL A 588 25.44 36.90 16.34
N THR A 589 25.48 36.10 17.41
CA THR A 589 26.63 36.05 18.32
C THR A 589 27.49 34.83 18.05
N SER A 590 28.79 35.06 17.91
CA SER A 590 29.81 34.05 17.65
C SER A 590 31.04 34.35 18.51
N LYS A 591 31.71 33.31 19.01
CA LYS A 591 33.03 33.44 19.68
C LYS A 591 34.18 33.68 18.68
N GLN A 592 33.92 33.48 17.39
CA GLN A 592 34.86 33.71 16.28
C GLN A 592 34.39 34.88 15.40
N PRO A 593 35.30 35.67 14.79
CA PRO A 593 34.94 36.74 13.86
C PRO A 593 34.06 36.23 12.72
N ILE A 594 33.00 36.98 12.39
CA ILE A 594 32.10 36.68 11.28
C ILE A 594 32.67 37.34 10.03
N ASP A 595 32.92 36.53 9.00
CA ASP A 595 33.46 37.02 7.73
C ASP A 595 32.33 37.47 6.80
N HIS A 596 31.24 36.70 6.74
CA HIS A 596 30.11 36.95 5.84
C HIS A 596 28.85 36.22 6.30
N ILE A 597 27.68 36.84 6.10
CA ILE A 597 26.38 36.21 6.33
C ILE A 597 25.53 36.30 5.06
N THR A 598 24.99 35.16 4.65
CA THR A 598 24.06 35.05 3.52
C THR A 598 22.67 34.63 4.00
N ILE A 599 21.61 35.26 3.48
CA ILE A 599 20.22 34.94 3.78
C ILE A 599 19.59 34.20 2.60
N TYR A 600 18.96 33.06 2.87
CA TYR A 600 18.18 32.29 1.89
C TYR A 600 16.74 32.13 2.35
N SER A 601 15.81 32.00 1.39
CA SER A 601 14.47 31.47 1.65
C SER A 601 14.55 30.00 2.07
N ILE A 602 13.47 29.45 2.66
CA ILE A 602 13.41 28.01 2.96
C ILE A 602 13.55 27.11 1.73
N HIS A 603 13.26 27.62 0.52
CA HIS A 603 13.39 26.90 -0.74
C HIS A 603 14.78 27.07 -1.39
N GLY A 604 15.76 27.63 -0.65
CA GLY A 604 17.14 27.77 -1.12
C GLY A 604 17.42 28.97 -2.02
N ALA A 605 16.42 29.79 -2.36
CA ALA A 605 16.65 31.02 -3.14
C ALA A 605 17.41 32.08 -2.31
N LEU A 606 18.46 32.67 -2.90
CA LEU A 606 19.25 33.75 -2.29
C LEU A 606 18.42 35.02 -2.13
N ILE A 607 18.36 35.55 -0.91
CA ILE A 607 17.58 36.75 -0.56
C ILE A 607 18.50 37.98 -0.41
N GLY A 608 19.70 37.80 0.14
CA GLY A 608 20.66 38.89 0.31
C GLY A 608 21.86 38.52 1.16
N GLU A 609 22.81 39.44 1.26
CA GLU A 609 24.07 39.28 2.00
C GLU A 609 24.29 40.45 2.95
N VAL A 610 24.85 40.17 4.12
CA VAL A 610 25.07 41.14 5.20
C VAL A 610 26.45 40.91 5.83
N ASN A 611 27.19 42.00 6.06
CA ASN A 611 28.56 41.96 6.57
C ASN A 611 28.67 42.33 8.06
N ASN A 612 27.55 42.47 8.76
CA ASN A 612 27.48 42.84 10.18
C ASN A 612 26.75 41.76 10.98
N ASP A 613 27.06 41.71 12.28
CA ASP A 613 26.45 40.84 13.29
C ASP A 613 25.00 41.25 13.68
N VAL A 614 24.54 42.42 13.21
CA VAL A 614 23.16 42.90 13.30
C VAL A 614 22.53 42.95 11.92
N ILE A 615 21.48 42.16 11.72
CA ILE A 615 20.75 42.00 10.45
C ILE A 615 19.39 42.69 10.56
N ASP A 616 19.12 43.66 9.68
CA ASP A 616 17.78 44.25 9.52
C ASP A 616 16.94 43.36 8.60
N VAL A 617 15.83 42.86 9.13
CA VAL A 617 14.90 41.97 8.43
C VAL A 617 13.50 42.59 8.30
N SER A 618 13.37 43.91 8.52
CA SER A 618 12.08 44.62 8.49
C SER A 618 11.36 44.53 7.13
N LEU A 619 12.12 44.38 6.04
CA LEU A 619 11.60 44.27 4.67
C LEU A 619 11.29 42.82 4.25
N LEU A 620 11.65 41.82 5.05
CA LEU A 620 11.30 40.43 4.75
C LEU A 620 9.83 40.17 5.08
N ALA A 621 9.16 39.40 4.22
CA ALA A 621 7.83 38.90 4.51
C ALA A 621 7.84 37.96 5.72
N ASN A 622 6.68 37.82 6.37
CA ASN A 622 6.53 36.88 7.48
C ASN A 622 6.77 35.46 6.98
N GLY A 623 7.65 34.72 7.65
CA GLY A 623 8.10 33.42 7.15
C GLY A 623 9.38 32.92 7.78
N MET A 624 9.83 31.76 7.31
CA MET A 624 11.04 31.10 7.79
C MET A 624 12.19 31.32 6.79
N TYR A 625 13.41 31.46 7.30
CA TYR A 625 14.59 31.78 6.50
C TYR A 625 15.82 31.06 7.04
N LEU A 626 16.83 30.88 6.18
CA LEU A 626 18.13 30.29 6.52
C LEU A 626 19.23 31.37 6.46
N LEU A 627 20.12 31.35 7.46
CA LEU A 627 21.33 32.14 7.53
C LEU A 627 22.53 31.22 7.37
N LYS A 628 23.32 31.43 6.33
CA LYS A 628 24.63 30.81 6.17
C LYS A 628 25.67 31.79 6.71
N ILE A 629 26.29 31.44 7.83
CA ILE A 629 27.24 32.28 8.55
C ILE A 629 28.63 31.69 8.34
N LYS A 630 29.52 32.44 7.69
CA LYS A 630 30.91 32.07 7.48
C LYS A 630 31.79 32.75 8.53
N THR A 631 32.58 31.96 9.23
CA THR A 631 33.68 32.42 10.08
C THR A 631 35.00 31.90 9.54
N ASN A 632 36.09 32.43 10.07
CA ASN A 632 37.45 31.97 9.80
C ASN A 632 37.69 30.48 10.14
N THR A 633 36.81 29.84 10.91
CA THR A 633 36.88 28.42 11.31
C THR A 633 35.89 27.52 10.57
N GLY A 634 35.04 28.06 9.69
CA GLY A 634 34.08 27.26 8.93
C GLY A 634 32.76 27.98 8.66
N THR A 635 31.85 27.29 7.97
CA THR A 635 30.52 27.82 7.67
C THR A 635 29.46 27.05 8.45
N THR A 636 28.50 27.75 9.05
CA THR A 636 27.38 27.16 9.78
C THR A 636 26.07 27.75 9.29
N THR A 637 25.05 26.91 9.16
CA THR A 637 23.70 27.35 8.81
C THR A 637 22.81 27.42 10.04
N LYS A 638 22.07 28.52 10.23
CA LYS A 638 21.08 28.73 11.29
C LYS A 638 19.75 29.15 10.69
N ARG A 639 18.66 28.78 11.34
CA ARG A 639 17.30 29.10 10.89
C ARG A 639 16.70 30.22 11.75
N PHE A 640 15.95 31.13 11.15
CA PHE A 640 15.13 32.10 11.90
C PHE A 640 13.73 32.30 11.35
N ILE A 641 12.84 32.81 12.21
CA ILE A 641 11.44 33.09 11.90
C ILE A 641 11.20 34.61 11.95
N LYS A 642 10.74 35.19 10.83
CA LYS A 642 10.23 36.55 10.71
C LYS A 642 8.73 36.54 10.99
N LYS A 643 8.31 37.30 12.03
CA LYS A 643 6.91 37.47 12.43
C LYS A 643 6.25 38.67 11.78
#